data_AF-A0A651HDA5-F1
#
_entry.id   AF-A0A651HDA5-F1
#
_cell.length_a   1.000
_cell.length_b   1.000
_cell.length_c   1.000
_cell.angle_alpha   90.00
_cell.angle_beta   90.00
_cell.angle_gamma   90.00
#
_symmetry.space_group_name_H-M   'P 1'
#
loop_
_entity.id
_entity.type
_entity.pdbx_description
1 polymer ?
#
loop_
_entity_poly.entity_id
_entity_poly.type
_entity_poly.pdbx_seq_one_letter_code
_entity_poly.pdbx_strand_id
1 'polypeptide(L)'
;MGGGGRCLGGLVDRGRPGLGPPLPSHPPPGGGLDERAGGGGPPHPPFHRRRTLPGVSHRGSGRRGRPGVVGRPSPGLDPHPGGDPRVRRPLPHARRNPMIRRTLLAVLLTLIGLAGGGALEPVAGQERVYHPFHLPADHNWSFRAEFPAVDGLFNAFDYGHGILYETLWSRPDAPVSLLEEEIFYRLTRDILPNPPRLPMPEASFMPQYARLVPVAKEMFEWAHILHRQSYDILADPTLSEGERDRAMADLLRHYQSSGLAFPVEPKGMEIMDEQFFSKVFRERYPRFNGLIWAYHWLQIAVYEPLLAYDGPEERQAAVNATLVRFWQMVEDPATTLPSEMPMSPAIAPLFTERYPEFAAIFDNLHMMHDVISDILVSGEVERRQKRGEIYRQADLFRDPGAMAVSVEDWIAMALAHGVDAQGGPAIDWLPPVPTVDAHRGHEHHHEGHHEGHEPEAPAHEGHGDHAPEDESEAGHDHGHRMEHGAHGGMQHGGGHGMQHGGGHRMEHHHGDHGAPFDEAAILQVMQDFHGALAAGDSVRALGLLHPEARIHEQGVAESREEYRDHHLPADMRFAQQVSRETLREEVVPGEGMVVYLSETRATGQVGEREIDARTVETAVLVHTPEGWRIRHLHWSNR
;
A
#
# COMPACT_ATOMS: atom_id res chain seq x y z
N MET A 1 -1.42 -69.06 31.41
CA MET A 1 -0.31 -69.20 30.43
C MET A 1 0.18 -67.80 30.11
N GLY A 2 1.48 -67.46 30.12
CA GLY A 2 2.64 -68.23 30.60
C GLY A 2 3.90 -68.00 29.75
N GLY A 3 4.78 -67.07 30.15
CA GLY A 3 6.03 -66.73 29.44
C GLY A 3 5.81 -65.84 28.21
N GLY A 4 6.77 -64.99 27.77
CA GLY A 4 8.09 -64.68 28.32
C GLY A 4 9.24 -65.42 27.63
N GLY A 5 10.07 -64.69 26.87
CA GLY A 5 11.28 -65.22 26.22
C GLY A 5 12.35 -64.15 26.07
N ARG A 6 13.59 -64.47 26.47
CA ARG A 6 14.80 -63.64 26.32
C ARG A 6 15.93 -64.46 25.69
N CYS A 7 16.73 -63.81 24.83
CA CYS A 7 18.17 -64.03 24.66
C CYS A 7 18.81 -62.62 24.66
N LEU A 8 19.78 -62.27 25.51
CA LEU A 8 21.18 -62.75 25.59
C LEU A 8 21.99 -62.38 24.32
N GLY A 9 23.07 -61.58 24.38
CA GLY A 9 23.63 -60.78 25.50
C GLY A 9 25.11 -60.42 25.27
N GLY A 10 25.64 -59.41 25.98
CA GLY A 10 27.09 -59.11 25.99
C GLY A 10 27.49 -57.71 26.49
N LEU A 11 28.22 -57.65 27.60
CA LEU A 11 29.08 -56.51 28.01
C LEU A 11 30.54 -56.81 27.52
N VAL A 12 31.59 -55.98 27.63
CA VAL A 12 32.02 -55.02 28.68
C VAL A 12 32.89 -53.89 28.09
N ASP A 13 32.85 -52.74 28.77
CA ASP A 13 33.61 -51.49 28.56
C ASP A 13 35.11 -51.56 28.98
N ARG A 14 35.95 -50.65 28.43
CA ARG A 14 36.97 -49.78 29.13
C ARG A 14 38.12 -49.32 28.22
N GLY A 15 38.47 -48.03 28.26
CA GLY A 15 39.82 -47.56 27.87
C GLY A 15 40.00 -46.15 27.27
N ARG A 16 40.04 -45.12 28.11
CA ARG A 16 40.77 -43.83 27.90
C ARG A 16 41.85 -43.73 29.01
N PRO A 17 42.84 -42.78 29.00
CA PRO A 17 43.04 -41.62 28.12
C PRO A 17 44.48 -41.47 27.55
N GLY A 18 44.77 -40.36 26.83
CA GLY A 18 46.15 -39.90 26.62
C GLY A 18 46.39 -38.83 25.54
N LEU A 19 46.69 -37.58 25.96
CA LEU A 19 47.54 -36.55 25.32
C LEU A 19 47.30 -36.10 23.84
N GLY A 20 47.07 -34.79 23.66
CA GLY A 20 47.47 -34.01 22.45
C GLY A 20 48.73 -33.17 22.76
N PRO A 21 49.00 -32.00 22.12
CA PRO A 21 48.37 -31.29 20.99
C PRO A 21 49.35 -31.32 19.76
N PRO A 22 49.56 -30.33 18.84
CA PRO A 22 48.88 -29.05 18.53
C PRO A 22 48.63 -28.77 17.02
N LEU A 23 48.22 -27.52 16.70
CA LEU A 23 48.24 -26.89 15.37
C LEU A 23 49.65 -26.38 14.98
N PRO A 24 49.88 -26.08 13.69
CA PRO A 24 50.69 -24.90 13.32
C PRO A 24 50.03 -23.98 12.27
N SER A 25 50.53 -22.75 12.17
CA SER A 25 50.04 -21.63 11.34
C SER A 25 50.93 -21.31 10.13
N HIS A 26 50.53 -20.32 9.32
CA HIS A 26 51.36 -19.70 8.26
C HIS A 26 52.71 -19.18 8.80
N PRO A 27 53.79 -19.10 7.97
CA PRO A 27 54.12 -17.80 7.33
C PRO A 27 54.84 -17.85 5.94
N PRO A 28 54.96 -16.69 5.24
CA PRO A 28 55.88 -16.40 4.09
C PRO A 28 57.26 -15.87 4.63
N PRO A 29 58.16 -15.11 3.92
CA PRO A 29 58.17 -14.56 2.53
C PRO A 29 59.55 -14.58 1.78
N GLY A 30 59.63 -13.94 0.60
CA GLY A 30 60.88 -13.36 0.02
C GLY A 30 61.06 -13.51 -1.51
N GLY A 31 61.54 -12.52 -2.27
CA GLY A 31 61.77 -11.09 -1.96
C GLY A 31 62.70 -10.34 -2.94
N GLY A 32 62.44 -9.03 -3.17
CA GLY A 32 63.38 -8.06 -3.75
C GLY A 32 63.47 -7.92 -5.29
N LEU A 33 63.95 -6.80 -5.87
CA LEU A 33 64.23 -5.44 -5.34
C LEU A 33 64.26 -4.39 -6.49
N ASP A 34 63.98 -3.14 -6.14
CA ASP A 34 64.52 -1.85 -6.64
C ASP A 34 64.42 -1.31 -8.10
N GLU A 35 63.78 -0.12 -8.16
CA GLU A 35 64.24 1.17 -8.72
C GLU A 35 64.39 1.49 -10.23
N ARG A 36 63.62 2.54 -10.62
CA ARG A 36 63.97 3.73 -11.46
C ARG A 36 64.18 3.65 -12.99
N ALA A 37 63.28 4.38 -13.66
CA ALA A 37 63.52 5.38 -14.73
C ALA A 37 63.94 4.93 -16.15
N GLY A 38 63.50 5.70 -17.16
CA GLY A 38 64.05 5.69 -18.53
C GLY A 38 63.01 5.57 -19.65
N GLY A 39 62.52 6.70 -20.17
CA GLY A 39 61.45 6.75 -21.18
C GLY A 39 61.78 6.19 -22.58
N GLY A 40 60.71 5.87 -23.33
CA GLY A 40 60.76 5.52 -24.75
C GLY A 40 59.43 4.94 -25.26
N GLY A 41 58.80 5.61 -26.23
CA GLY A 41 57.71 5.06 -27.06
C GLY A 41 58.03 5.28 -28.54
N PRO A 42 57.09 5.13 -29.50
CA PRO A 42 55.71 4.62 -29.42
C PRO A 42 55.55 3.32 -30.27
N PRO A 43 54.31 2.85 -30.56
CA PRO A 43 53.70 3.23 -31.85
C PRO A 43 52.18 3.50 -31.83
N HIS A 44 51.63 3.84 -33.01
CA HIS A 44 50.33 4.50 -33.23
C HIS A 44 49.10 3.58 -33.43
N PRO A 45 47.85 4.14 -33.41
CA PRO A 45 46.58 3.39 -33.48
C PRO A 45 45.90 3.45 -34.87
N PRO A 46 44.66 2.94 -35.03
CA PRO A 46 43.71 3.36 -36.06
C PRO A 46 42.53 4.19 -35.50
N PHE A 47 41.84 4.94 -36.38
CA PHE A 47 40.81 5.94 -36.05
C PHE A 47 39.46 5.69 -36.76
N HIS A 48 38.42 6.41 -36.35
CA HIS A 48 37.04 6.33 -36.90
C HIS A 48 36.90 6.53 -38.42
N ARG A 49 35.73 6.10 -38.96
CA ARG A 49 35.00 6.87 -39.98
C ARG A 49 33.49 6.94 -39.72
N ARG A 50 32.95 8.16 -39.65
CA ARG A 50 31.57 8.48 -40.08
C ARG A 50 31.57 8.81 -41.58
N ARG A 51 30.39 8.91 -42.20
CA ARG A 51 30.19 9.39 -43.59
C ARG A 51 29.27 10.62 -43.60
N THR A 52 29.43 11.50 -44.57
CA THR A 52 28.84 12.85 -44.63
C THR A 52 28.03 13.10 -45.91
N LEU A 53 27.16 14.12 -45.87
CA LEU A 53 26.56 14.81 -47.03
C LEU A 53 26.61 16.35 -46.81
N PRO A 54 26.50 17.20 -47.85
CA PRO A 54 27.21 18.50 -47.83
C PRO A 54 26.38 19.79 -48.07
N GLY A 55 26.74 20.86 -47.35
CA GLY A 55 26.71 22.26 -47.83
C GLY A 55 25.38 23.06 -47.79
N VAL A 56 25.36 24.40 -47.86
CA VAL A 56 26.42 25.45 -47.84
C VAL A 56 25.87 26.79 -47.27
N SER A 57 26.47 27.33 -46.19
CA SER A 57 26.48 28.77 -45.79
C SER A 57 25.13 29.47 -45.40
N HIS A 58 25.07 30.66 -44.77
CA HIS A 58 26.05 31.49 -44.03
C HIS A 58 25.34 32.49 -43.06
N ARG A 59 26.03 32.90 -41.97
CA ARG A 59 25.91 34.17 -41.19
C ARG A 59 24.52 34.77 -40.86
N GLY A 60 24.30 35.15 -39.59
CA GLY A 60 23.34 36.22 -39.25
C GLY A 60 22.93 36.33 -37.77
N SER A 61 23.53 37.25 -37.01
CA SER A 61 23.14 37.61 -35.64
C SER A 61 21.89 38.51 -35.58
N GLY A 62 20.97 38.35 -34.61
CA GLY A 62 19.86 39.30 -34.43
C GLY A 62 18.99 39.12 -33.17
N ARG A 63 19.13 40.03 -32.20
CA ARG A 63 18.37 40.14 -30.93
C ARG A 63 16.86 40.45 -31.08
N ARG A 64 16.06 39.94 -30.13
CA ARG A 64 14.86 40.54 -29.47
C ARG A 64 13.60 40.86 -30.31
N GLY A 65 12.41 40.57 -29.75
CA GLY A 65 11.14 41.24 -30.13
C GLY A 65 9.83 40.47 -29.88
N ARG A 66 9.26 40.56 -28.67
CA ARG A 66 7.80 40.39 -28.39
C ARG A 66 7.13 41.78 -28.44
N PRO A 67 5.78 41.91 -28.46
CA PRO A 67 4.73 41.02 -28.98
C PRO A 67 3.71 41.79 -29.89
N GLY A 68 2.59 41.16 -30.29
CA GLY A 68 1.45 41.82 -30.95
C GLY A 68 0.20 40.92 -30.98
N VAL A 69 -1.00 41.50 -30.85
CA VAL A 69 -2.28 40.78 -30.63
C VAL A 69 -3.34 41.22 -31.68
N VAL A 70 -4.46 40.48 -31.74
CA VAL A 70 -5.77 40.82 -32.36
C VAL A 70 -6.01 40.35 -33.80
N GLY A 71 -7.18 39.72 -34.04
CA GLY A 71 -7.93 39.89 -35.29
C GLY A 71 -8.29 38.64 -36.12
N ARG A 72 -9.49 38.07 -35.90
CA ARG A 72 -10.37 37.56 -36.99
C ARG A 72 -11.08 38.79 -37.64
N PRO A 73 -11.62 38.75 -38.88
CA PRO A 73 -12.33 37.61 -39.50
C PRO A 73 -12.10 37.40 -41.02
N SER A 74 -12.92 36.52 -41.62
CA SER A 74 -13.00 36.18 -43.05
C SER A 74 -13.54 37.33 -43.94
N PRO A 75 -13.38 37.22 -45.27
CA PRO A 75 -14.57 36.94 -46.11
C PRO A 75 -14.30 35.90 -47.23
N GLY A 76 -15.24 35.70 -48.16
CA GLY A 76 -15.11 34.81 -49.33
C GLY A 76 -16.01 35.21 -50.51
N LEU A 77 -16.24 34.26 -51.44
CA LEU A 77 -17.04 34.33 -52.69
C LEU A 77 -16.38 35.04 -53.91
N ASP A 78 -15.97 34.23 -54.90
CA ASP A 78 -16.34 34.18 -56.35
C ASP A 78 -16.52 35.48 -57.19
N PRO A 79 -16.31 35.48 -58.55
CA PRO A 79 -16.34 34.33 -59.48
C PRO A 79 -15.28 34.29 -60.64
N HIS A 80 -15.44 33.26 -61.50
CA HIS A 80 -14.90 32.98 -62.85
C HIS A 80 -14.91 34.15 -63.88
N PRO A 81 -14.18 34.11 -65.05
CA PRO A 81 -14.23 33.01 -66.07
C PRO A 81 -13.04 32.76 -67.07
N GLY A 82 -13.16 31.66 -67.84
CA GLY A 82 -12.52 31.42 -69.17
C GLY A 82 -11.23 30.54 -69.20
N GLY A 83 -11.00 29.64 -70.18
CA GLY A 83 -11.91 29.11 -71.21
C GLY A 83 -11.28 28.13 -72.25
N ASP A 84 -12.06 27.11 -72.66
CA ASP A 84 -12.04 26.40 -73.96
C ASP A 84 -10.91 25.34 -74.27
N PRO A 85 -10.90 24.57 -75.40
CA PRO A 85 -11.40 23.17 -75.34
C PRO A 85 -10.63 22.07 -76.14
N ARG A 86 -11.22 20.84 -76.15
CA ARG A 86 -10.90 19.62 -76.96
C ARG A 86 -9.78 18.75 -76.35
N VAL A 87 -9.73 17.42 -76.51
CA VAL A 87 -10.40 16.46 -77.43
C VAL A 87 -10.97 15.26 -76.66
N ARG A 88 -12.13 14.71 -77.09
CA ARG A 88 -12.61 13.37 -76.69
C ARG A 88 -12.31 12.32 -77.79
N ARG A 89 -11.99 11.09 -77.40
CA ARG A 89 -12.09 9.87 -78.25
C ARG A 89 -13.02 8.85 -77.58
N PRO A 90 -13.88 8.13 -78.33
CA PRO A 90 -14.80 7.13 -77.79
C PRO A 90 -14.18 5.72 -77.74
N LEU A 91 -14.78 4.84 -76.93
CA LEU A 91 -14.61 3.38 -76.99
C LEU A 91 -15.97 2.70 -77.28
N PRO A 92 -15.99 1.50 -77.88
CA PRO A 92 -17.14 1.05 -78.69
C PRO A 92 -18.25 0.31 -77.92
N HIS A 93 -19.46 0.32 -78.50
CA HIS A 93 -20.58 -0.50 -78.03
C HIS A 93 -20.34 -2.00 -78.25
N ALA A 94 -20.05 -2.74 -77.18
CA ALA A 94 -20.15 -4.20 -77.17
C ALA A 94 -21.63 -4.64 -77.23
N ARG A 95 -21.95 -5.59 -78.12
CA ARG A 95 -23.31 -6.15 -78.26
C ARG A 95 -23.71 -6.90 -76.99
N ARG A 96 -24.87 -6.57 -76.41
CA ARG A 96 -25.45 -7.27 -75.25
C ARG A 96 -25.90 -8.69 -75.66
N ASN A 97 -25.17 -9.72 -75.25
CA ASN A 97 -25.48 -11.12 -75.56
C ASN A 97 -26.28 -11.77 -74.40
N PRO A 98 -27.57 -12.13 -74.58
CA PRO A 98 -28.46 -12.46 -73.46
C PRO A 98 -28.13 -13.77 -72.72
N MET A 99 -27.40 -14.70 -73.35
CA MET A 99 -26.97 -15.95 -72.67
C MET A 99 -25.99 -15.67 -71.52
N ILE A 100 -25.01 -14.79 -71.73
CA ILE A 100 -23.98 -14.45 -70.72
C ILE A 100 -24.64 -13.90 -69.44
N ARG A 101 -25.75 -13.16 -69.58
CA ARG A 101 -26.53 -12.66 -68.44
C ARG A 101 -27.23 -13.76 -67.65
N ARG A 102 -27.61 -14.88 -68.29
CA ARG A 102 -28.17 -16.06 -67.59
C ARG A 102 -27.08 -16.86 -66.89
N THR A 103 -25.92 -17.07 -67.51
CA THR A 103 -24.79 -17.78 -66.88
C THR A 103 -24.24 -17.02 -65.67
N LEU A 104 -24.08 -15.68 -65.77
CA LEU A 104 -23.66 -14.85 -64.64
C LEU A 104 -24.69 -14.83 -63.51
N LEU A 105 -26.00 -14.78 -63.82
CA LEU A 105 -27.03 -14.83 -62.79
C LEU A 105 -27.10 -16.20 -62.11
N ALA A 106 -26.87 -17.30 -62.84
CA ALA A 106 -26.76 -18.63 -62.28
C ALA A 106 -25.56 -18.75 -61.33
N VAL A 107 -24.36 -18.31 -61.74
CA VAL A 107 -23.17 -18.31 -60.87
C VAL A 107 -23.38 -17.43 -59.63
N LEU A 108 -24.01 -16.27 -59.77
CA LEU A 108 -24.32 -15.39 -58.64
C LEU A 108 -25.33 -16.04 -57.67
N LEU A 109 -26.35 -16.73 -58.17
CA LEU A 109 -27.31 -17.48 -57.36
C LEU A 109 -26.69 -18.73 -56.72
N THR A 110 -25.73 -19.39 -57.35
CA THR A 110 -24.97 -20.50 -56.73
C THR A 110 -24.05 -19.99 -55.63
N LEU A 111 -23.41 -18.83 -55.79
CA LEU A 111 -22.61 -18.20 -54.74
C LEU A 111 -23.47 -17.74 -53.56
N ILE A 112 -24.66 -17.19 -53.81
CA ILE A 112 -25.63 -16.85 -52.76
C ILE A 112 -26.18 -18.13 -52.08
N GLY A 113 -26.44 -19.20 -52.84
CA GLY A 113 -26.91 -20.48 -52.31
C GLY A 113 -25.90 -21.18 -51.39
N LEU A 114 -24.61 -21.15 -51.76
CA LEU A 114 -23.51 -21.65 -50.90
C LEU A 114 -23.24 -20.77 -49.68
N ALA A 115 -23.72 -19.51 -49.67
CA ALA A 115 -23.69 -18.63 -48.50
C ALA A 115 -24.97 -18.71 -47.62
N GLY A 116 -25.99 -19.47 -48.03
CA GLY A 116 -27.31 -19.51 -47.39
C GLY A 116 -27.70 -20.83 -46.73
N GLY A 117 -26.78 -21.80 -46.62
CA GLY A 117 -27.07 -23.17 -46.16
C GLY A 117 -26.25 -23.67 -44.97
N GLY A 118 -25.26 -22.90 -44.50
CA GLY A 118 -24.59 -23.13 -43.23
C GLY A 118 -25.05 -22.08 -42.22
N ALA A 119 -25.34 -22.51 -40.99
CA ALA A 119 -25.39 -21.56 -39.88
C ALA A 119 -23.98 -21.01 -39.69
N LEU A 120 -23.77 -19.78 -40.17
CA LEU A 120 -22.61 -18.99 -39.74
C LEU A 120 -22.88 -18.63 -38.28
N GLU A 121 -22.37 -19.47 -37.37
CA GLU A 121 -21.98 -19.07 -36.03
C GLU A 121 -21.43 -17.65 -36.09
N PRO A 122 -21.94 -16.68 -35.30
CA PRO A 122 -21.43 -15.33 -35.35
C PRO A 122 -19.95 -15.39 -35.01
N VAL A 123 -19.09 -15.06 -36.00
CA VAL A 123 -17.64 -14.96 -35.79
C VAL A 123 -17.45 -14.08 -34.58
N ALA A 124 -16.97 -14.67 -33.48
CA ALA A 124 -17.05 -14.11 -32.14
C ALA A 124 -16.59 -12.65 -32.19
N GLY A 125 -17.54 -11.74 -31.99
CA GLY A 125 -17.34 -10.34 -32.34
C GLY A 125 -16.11 -9.81 -31.62
N GLN A 126 -15.21 -9.13 -32.34
CA GLN A 126 -14.12 -8.41 -31.69
C GLN A 126 -14.74 -7.54 -30.61
N GLU A 127 -14.37 -7.83 -29.37
CA GLU A 127 -14.97 -7.32 -28.16
C GLU A 127 -14.65 -5.82 -28.08
N ARG A 128 -15.57 -5.01 -28.60
CA ARG A 128 -15.40 -3.56 -28.74
C ARG A 128 -15.58 -2.89 -27.39
N VAL A 129 -14.58 -3.02 -26.53
CA VAL A 129 -14.44 -2.11 -25.40
C VAL A 129 -14.22 -0.71 -25.96
N TYR A 130 -14.97 0.26 -25.47
CA TYR A 130 -14.80 1.65 -25.81
C TYR A 130 -13.79 2.23 -24.82
N HIS A 131 -12.57 2.49 -25.28
CA HIS A 131 -11.53 3.11 -24.45
C HIS A 131 -12.06 4.45 -23.91
N PRO A 132 -12.21 4.59 -22.58
CA PRO A 132 -12.62 5.85 -21.98
C PRO A 132 -11.45 6.85 -22.05
N PHE A 133 -11.76 8.12 -22.27
CA PHE A 133 -10.75 9.18 -22.41
C PHE A 133 -10.62 9.98 -21.12
N HIS A 134 -9.40 10.47 -20.83
CA HIS A 134 -9.13 11.36 -19.71
C HIS A 134 -10.09 12.56 -19.74
N LEU A 135 -10.55 13.02 -18.57
CA LEU A 135 -11.32 14.26 -18.44
C LEU A 135 -10.43 15.45 -18.85
N PRO A 136 -10.76 16.24 -19.88
CA PRO A 136 -9.88 17.32 -20.32
C PRO A 136 -9.96 18.53 -19.37
N ALA A 137 -8.87 18.81 -18.67
CA ALA A 137 -8.74 19.94 -17.74
C ALA A 137 -7.33 20.56 -17.82
N ASP A 138 -7.20 21.81 -17.37
CA ASP A 138 -5.94 22.57 -17.42
C ASP A 138 -4.88 22.08 -16.41
N HIS A 139 -5.31 21.41 -15.32
CA HIS A 139 -4.44 20.78 -14.30
C HIS A 139 -3.86 19.41 -14.73
N ASN A 140 -4.26 18.88 -15.88
CA ASN A 140 -3.73 17.59 -16.35
C ASN A 140 -2.21 17.69 -16.58
N TRP A 141 -1.49 16.67 -16.13
CA TRP A 141 -0.04 16.57 -16.03
C TRP A 141 0.65 17.43 -14.95
N SER A 142 -0.07 18.12 -14.07
CA SER A 142 0.51 18.84 -12.93
C SER A 142 1.31 17.91 -11.99
N PHE A 143 0.87 16.67 -11.74
CA PHE A 143 1.65 15.72 -10.92
C PHE A 143 2.96 15.29 -11.60
N ARG A 144 2.96 15.13 -12.93
CA ARG A 144 4.21 14.87 -13.69
C ARG A 144 5.16 16.07 -13.64
N ALA A 145 4.64 17.29 -13.58
CA ALA A 145 5.47 18.50 -13.54
C ALA A 145 6.20 18.63 -12.20
N GLU A 146 5.48 18.45 -11.08
CA GLU A 146 6.02 18.62 -9.73
C GLU A 146 6.73 17.35 -9.21
N PHE A 147 6.21 16.15 -9.49
CA PHE A 147 6.69 14.87 -8.94
C PHE A 147 7.17 13.85 -10.00
N PRO A 148 8.05 14.23 -10.96
CA PRO A 148 8.42 13.39 -12.11
C PRO A 148 9.11 12.06 -11.78
N ALA A 149 9.70 11.93 -10.59
CA ALA A 149 10.28 10.66 -10.13
C ALA A 149 9.20 9.60 -9.85
N VAL A 150 8.06 10.03 -9.28
CA VAL A 150 6.97 9.15 -8.86
C VAL A 150 6.05 8.83 -10.04
N ASP A 151 5.72 9.80 -10.91
CA ASP A 151 5.05 9.51 -12.19
C ASP A 151 5.85 8.53 -13.05
N GLY A 152 7.19 8.62 -13.00
CA GLY A 152 8.08 7.62 -13.60
C GLY A 152 7.81 6.21 -13.06
N LEU A 153 7.85 6.03 -11.74
CA LEU A 153 7.58 4.72 -11.11
C LEU A 153 6.19 4.18 -11.47
N PHE A 154 5.15 5.01 -11.49
CA PHE A 154 3.82 4.56 -11.94
C PHE A 154 3.83 4.01 -13.37
N ASN A 155 4.57 4.64 -14.30
CA ASN A 155 4.76 4.10 -15.66
C ASN A 155 5.55 2.76 -15.71
N ALA A 156 6.28 2.42 -14.63
CA ALA A 156 6.97 1.14 -14.47
C ALA A 156 6.12 0.10 -13.72
N PHE A 157 5.20 0.51 -12.86
CA PHE A 157 4.23 -0.36 -12.19
C PHE A 157 3.24 -0.93 -13.20
N ASP A 158 2.71 -0.09 -14.11
CA ASP A 158 1.90 -0.51 -15.28
C ASP A 158 2.59 -1.69 -16.03
N TYR A 159 3.90 -1.55 -16.25
CA TYR A 159 4.73 -2.57 -16.89
C TYR A 159 4.90 -3.83 -16.03
N GLY A 160 5.07 -3.68 -14.71
CA GLY A 160 5.18 -4.77 -13.74
C GLY A 160 3.94 -5.68 -13.71
N HIS A 161 2.75 -5.08 -13.61
CA HIS A 161 1.48 -5.82 -13.72
C HIS A 161 1.34 -6.50 -15.07
N GLY A 162 1.64 -5.79 -16.17
CA GLY A 162 1.52 -6.37 -17.50
C GLY A 162 2.49 -7.54 -17.75
N ILE A 163 3.76 -7.44 -17.35
CA ILE A 163 4.72 -8.53 -17.56
C ILE A 163 4.43 -9.74 -16.66
N LEU A 164 3.83 -9.53 -15.48
CA LEU A 164 3.28 -10.59 -14.63
C LEU A 164 2.16 -11.34 -15.37
N TYR A 165 1.09 -10.64 -15.78
CA TYR A 165 -0.07 -11.27 -16.44
C TYR A 165 0.28 -11.93 -17.77
N GLU A 166 1.12 -11.29 -18.59
CA GLU A 166 1.62 -11.89 -19.83
C GLU A 166 2.45 -13.13 -19.54
N THR A 167 3.26 -13.16 -18.48
CA THR A 167 4.07 -14.33 -18.11
C THR A 167 3.22 -15.47 -17.58
N LEU A 168 2.35 -15.22 -16.60
CA LEU A 168 1.44 -16.24 -16.04
C LEU A 168 0.54 -16.84 -17.13
N TRP A 169 0.00 -16.00 -18.03
CA TRP A 169 -0.83 -16.52 -19.12
C TRP A 169 -0.03 -17.22 -20.22
N SER A 170 1.07 -16.66 -20.71
CA SER A 170 1.79 -17.21 -21.87
C SER A 170 2.76 -18.36 -21.55
N ARG A 171 3.24 -18.43 -20.30
CA ARG A 171 4.24 -19.38 -19.82
C ARG A 171 3.81 -20.01 -18.48
N PRO A 172 2.64 -20.69 -18.41
CA PRO A 172 2.09 -21.21 -17.15
C PRO A 172 2.97 -22.27 -16.49
N ASP A 173 3.69 -23.05 -17.31
CA ASP A 173 4.61 -24.12 -16.89
C ASP A 173 6.03 -23.61 -16.61
N ALA A 174 6.23 -22.29 -16.48
CA ALA A 174 7.53 -21.70 -16.18
C ALA A 174 8.05 -22.09 -14.78
N PRO A 175 9.38 -22.21 -14.60
CA PRO A 175 9.96 -22.34 -13.27
C PRO A 175 9.66 -21.09 -12.44
N VAL A 176 9.50 -21.27 -11.12
CA VAL A 176 9.18 -20.18 -10.18
C VAL A 176 10.20 -19.03 -10.26
N SER A 177 11.48 -19.36 -10.43
CA SER A 177 12.58 -18.40 -10.61
C SER A 177 12.48 -17.50 -11.84
N LEU A 178 11.61 -17.79 -12.82
CA LEU A 178 11.33 -16.83 -13.90
C LEU A 178 10.71 -15.54 -13.34
N LEU A 179 9.77 -15.67 -12.40
CA LEU A 179 9.18 -14.52 -11.72
C LEU A 179 10.04 -14.11 -10.52
N GLU A 180 10.25 -15.00 -9.55
CA GLU A 180 10.94 -14.72 -8.27
C GLU A 180 12.42 -14.27 -8.42
N GLU A 181 13.07 -14.53 -9.55
CA GLU A 181 14.46 -14.11 -9.80
C GLU A 181 14.60 -13.30 -11.09
N GLU A 182 14.35 -13.85 -12.28
CA GLU A 182 14.70 -13.17 -13.54
C GLU A 182 13.90 -11.87 -13.74
N ILE A 183 12.57 -11.94 -13.67
CA ILE A 183 11.71 -10.76 -13.86
C ILE A 183 11.74 -9.88 -12.61
N PHE A 184 11.74 -10.45 -11.40
CA PHE A 184 11.91 -9.69 -10.15
C PHE A 184 13.16 -8.80 -10.17
N TYR A 185 14.34 -9.36 -10.51
CA TYR A 185 15.58 -8.57 -10.53
C TYR A 185 15.66 -7.63 -11.72
N ARG A 186 15.06 -7.96 -12.88
CA ARG A 186 14.93 -7.00 -13.99
C ARG A 186 14.07 -5.79 -13.60
N LEU A 187 12.94 -6.02 -12.93
CA LEU A 187 12.10 -4.94 -12.44
C LEU A 187 12.87 -4.09 -11.43
N THR A 188 13.36 -4.70 -10.35
CA THR A 188 13.95 -3.97 -9.21
C THR A 188 15.31 -3.33 -9.49
N ARG A 189 16.13 -3.88 -10.41
CA ARG A 189 17.50 -3.39 -10.68
C ARG A 189 17.65 -2.62 -12.00
N ASP A 190 16.87 -2.96 -13.03
CA ASP A 190 16.98 -2.31 -14.35
C ASP A 190 15.87 -1.26 -14.55
N ILE A 191 14.61 -1.64 -14.31
CA ILE A 191 13.42 -0.89 -14.78
C ILE A 191 12.95 0.16 -13.76
N LEU A 192 12.73 -0.20 -12.49
CA LEU A 192 12.32 0.76 -11.45
C LEU A 192 13.36 1.90 -11.29
N PRO A 193 14.69 1.65 -11.35
CA PRO A 193 15.68 2.74 -11.29
C PRO A 193 15.82 3.56 -12.58
N ASN A 194 15.26 3.09 -13.70
CA ASN A 194 15.31 3.77 -15.01
C ASN A 194 13.92 3.76 -15.69
N PRO A 195 12.88 4.34 -15.05
CA PRO A 195 11.50 4.10 -15.45
C PRO A 195 11.14 4.74 -16.80
N PRO A 196 10.07 4.26 -17.48
CA PRO A 196 9.55 4.91 -18.67
C PRO A 196 9.13 6.36 -18.37
N ARG A 197 9.60 7.31 -19.18
CA ARG A 197 9.28 8.76 -19.03
C ARG A 197 7.86 9.14 -19.47
N LEU A 198 7.13 8.19 -20.04
CA LEU A 198 5.77 8.34 -20.55
C LEU A 198 5.06 7.00 -20.32
N PRO A 199 3.75 7.00 -20.03
CA PRO A 199 2.96 5.77 -20.00
C PRO A 199 3.00 5.10 -21.38
N MET A 200 3.10 3.78 -21.38
CA MET A 200 3.07 2.94 -22.58
C MET A 200 1.73 2.20 -22.63
N PRO A 201 1.00 2.16 -23.77
CA PRO A 201 -0.26 1.43 -23.86
C PRO A 201 -0.06 -0.05 -23.50
N GLU A 202 -0.77 -0.54 -22.47
CA GLU A 202 -0.41 -1.77 -21.77
C GLU A 202 -0.38 -3.02 -22.68
N ALA A 203 -1.29 -3.06 -23.66
CA ALA A 203 -1.37 -4.11 -24.68
C ALA A 203 -0.10 -4.23 -25.55
N SER A 204 0.84 -3.27 -25.48
CA SER A 204 2.17 -3.33 -26.08
C SER A 204 3.09 -4.36 -25.43
N PHE A 205 2.93 -4.59 -24.12
CA PHE A 205 3.77 -5.50 -23.33
C PHE A 205 2.99 -6.66 -22.68
N MET A 206 1.65 -6.58 -22.61
CA MET A 206 0.79 -7.74 -22.30
C MET A 206 -0.17 -8.17 -23.45
N PRO A 207 0.36 -8.46 -24.67
CA PRO A 207 -0.43 -8.66 -25.88
C PRO A 207 -1.23 -9.97 -25.94
N GLN A 208 -0.96 -10.97 -25.10
CA GLN A 208 -1.77 -12.20 -25.03
C GLN A 208 -2.81 -12.12 -23.92
N TYR A 209 -2.46 -11.56 -22.76
CA TYR A 209 -3.44 -11.31 -21.69
C TYR A 209 -4.51 -10.29 -22.11
N ALA A 210 -4.12 -9.17 -22.76
CA ALA A 210 -5.08 -8.19 -23.27
C ALA A 210 -6.04 -8.75 -24.35
N ARG A 211 -5.70 -9.88 -24.99
CA ARG A 211 -6.62 -10.63 -25.87
C ARG A 211 -7.46 -11.66 -25.13
N LEU A 212 -6.97 -12.15 -23.98
CA LEU A 212 -7.69 -13.10 -23.14
C LEU A 212 -8.89 -12.42 -22.46
N VAL A 213 -8.69 -11.24 -21.88
CA VAL A 213 -9.68 -10.54 -21.05
C VAL A 213 -9.66 -9.01 -21.26
N PRO A 214 -9.98 -8.52 -22.49
CA PRO A 214 -9.95 -7.09 -22.79
C PRO A 214 -10.83 -6.26 -21.85
N VAL A 215 -12.00 -6.75 -21.40
CA VAL A 215 -12.86 -5.97 -20.48
C VAL A 215 -12.16 -5.72 -19.13
N ALA A 216 -11.62 -6.76 -18.49
CA ALA A 216 -10.90 -6.61 -17.22
C ALA A 216 -9.63 -5.75 -17.35
N LYS A 217 -8.89 -5.89 -18.46
CA LYS A 217 -7.72 -5.05 -18.77
C LYS A 217 -8.09 -3.56 -18.96
N GLU A 218 -9.29 -3.26 -19.43
CA GLU A 218 -9.78 -1.88 -19.57
C GLU A 218 -10.38 -1.31 -18.27
N MET A 219 -10.83 -2.15 -17.33
CA MET A 219 -11.14 -1.70 -15.96
C MET A 219 -9.87 -1.21 -15.25
N PHE A 220 -8.77 -1.96 -15.37
CA PHE A 220 -7.45 -1.57 -14.83
C PHE A 220 -6.96 -0.25 -15.44
N GLU A 221 -6.84 -0.14 -16.78
CA GLU A 221 -6.39 1.12 -17.40
C GLU A 221 -7.32 2.30 -17.07
N TRP A 222 -8.62 2.08 -16.88
CA TRP A 222 -9.52 3.15 -16.47
C TRP A 222 -9.29 3.62 -15.02
N ALA A 223 -9.04 2.70 -14.09
CA ALA A 223 -8.70 3.04 -12.71
C ALA A 223 -7.27 3.63 -12.58
N HIS A 224 -6.32 3.20 -13.41
CA HIS A 224 -5.00 3.83 -13.53
C HIS A 224 -5.10 5.28 -14.05
N ILE A 225 -6.04 5.56 -14.96
CA ILE A 225 -6.36 6.94 -15.38
C ILE A 225 -6.99 7.74 -14.23
N LEU A 226 -7.88 7.14 -13.43
CA LEU A 226 -8.45 7.80 -12.24
C LEU A 226 -7.36 8.22 -11.25
N HIS A 227 -6.45 7.31 -10.89
CA HIS A 227 -5.28 7.59 -10.05
C HIS A 227 -4.49 8.78 -10.58
N ARG A 228 -4.12 8.73 -11.87
CA ARG A 228 -3.29 9.76 -12.51
C ARG A 228 -3.95 11.14 -12.51
N GLN A 229 -5.26 11.21 -12.77
CA GLN A 229 -5.98 12.48 -12.76
C GLN A 229 -6.28 13.01 -11.35
N SER A 230 -6.43 12.15 -10.32
CA SER A 230 -6.56 12.64 -8.94
C SER A 230 -5.23 13.13 -8.37
N TYR A 231 -4.09 12.49 -8.70
CA TYR A 231 -2.78 13.07 -8.38
C TYR A 231 -2.60 14.45 -9.04
N ASP A 232 -2.96 14.60 -10.31
CA ASP A 232 -2.86 15.87 -11.04
C ASP A 232 -3.64 17.00 -10.34
N ILE A 233 -4.88 16.74 -9.90
CA ILE A 233 -5.71 17.69 -9.13
C ILE A 233 -5.07 18.05 -7.78
N LEU A 234 -4.55 17.06 -7.05
CA LEU A 234 -4.02 17.27 -5.70
C LEU A 234 -2.62 17.89 -5.71
N ALA A 235 -1.81 17.65 -6.75
CA ALA A 235 -0.52 18.27 -6.95
C ALA A 235 -0.61 19.74 -7.40
N ASP A 236 -1.65 20.12 -8.15
CA ASP A 236 -1.72 21.45 -8.77
C ASP A 236 -1.63 22.58 -7.72
N PRO A 237 -0.63 23.48 -7.77
CA PRO A 237 -0.45 24.54 -6.79
C PRO A 237 -1.38 25.75 -7.04
N THR A 238 -2.11 25.78 -8.14
CA THR A 238 -2.97 26.92 -8.54
C THR A 238 -4.43 26.76 -8.11
N LEU A 239 -4.89 25.53 -7.88
CA LEU A 239 -6.24 25.25 -7.39
C LEU A 239 -6.37 25.60 -5.90
N SER A 240 -7.38 26.39 -5.54
CA SER A 240 -7.80 26.48 -4.13
C SER A 240 -8.39 25.15 -3.65
N GLU A 241 -8.40 24.92 -2.34
CA GLU A 241 -8.93 23.70 -1.72
C GLU A 241 -10.31 23.29 -2.27
N GLY A 242 -11.30 24.19 -2.16
CA GLY A 242 -12.65 23.98 -2.69
C GLY A 242 -12.75 23.95 -4.22
N GLU A 243 -11.67 24.17 -4.98
CA GLU A 243 -11.56 23.86 -6.41
C GLU A 243 -11.02 22.45 -6.66
N ARG A 244 -10.11 21.94 -5.81
CA ARG A 244 -9.69 20.53 -5.81
C ARG A 244 -10.88 19.62 -5.53
N ASP A 245 -11.66 19.91 -4.47
CA ASP A 245 -12.84 19.11 -4.11
C ASP A 245 -13.85 19.03 -5.26
N ARG A 246 -14.08 20.14 -5.97
CA ARG A 246 -14.94 20.19 -7.16
C ARG A 246 -14.35 19.42 -8.34
N ALA A 247 -13.05 19.53 -8.59
CA ALA A 247 -12.38 18.78 -9.65
C ALA A 247 -12.40 17.27 -9.38
N MET A 248 -12.20 16.84 -8.13
CA MET A 248 -12.32 15.45 -7.68
C MET A 248 -13.76 14.94 -7.88
N ALA A 249 -14.77 15.69 -7.43
CA ALA A 249 -16.17 15.33 -7.63
C ALA A 249 -16.54 15.26 -9.13
N ASP A 250 -16.00 16.14 -9.99
CA ASP A 250 -16.22 16.12 -11.43
C ASP A 250 -15.52 14.93 -12.11
N LEU A 251 -14.31 14.60 -11.69
CA LEU A 251 -13.55 13.43 -12.12
C LEU A 251 -14.25 12.11 -11.74
N LEU A 252 -14.76 11.99 -10.51
CA LEU A 252 -15.48 10.80 -10.05
C LEU A 252 -16.75 10.54 -10.88
N ARG A 253 -17.53 11.60 -11.17
CA ARG A 253 -18.73 11.48 -12.03
C ARG A 253 -18.40 11.15 -13.48
N HIS A 254 -17.23 11.57 -13.98
CA HIS A 254 -16.72 11.15 -15.29
C HIS A 254 -16.29 9.68 -15.27
N TYR A 255 -15.59 9.24 -14.22
CA TYR A 255 -15.16 7.86 -14.02
C TYR A 255 -16.33 6.86 -14.00
N GLN A 256 -17.31 7.14 -13.14
CA GLN A 256 -18.55 6.36 -12.98
C GLN A 256 -19.47 6.38 -14.20
N SER A 257 -19.23 7.25 -15.20
CA SER A 257 -20.04 7.30 -16.43
C SER A 257 -19.81 6.10 -17.37
N SER A 258 -18.81 5.26 -17.08
CA SER A 258 -18.46 4.07 -17.86
C SER A 258 -18.95 2.76 -17.21
N GLY A 259 -19.21 1.75 -18.04
CA GLY A 259 -19.41 0.37 -17.57
C GLY A 259 -18.11 -0.37 -17.22
N LEU A 260 -17.00 0.35 -16.99
CA LEU A 260 -15.67 -0.17 -16.61
C LEU A 260 -15.25 0.29 -15.22
N ALA A 261 -16.02 1.17 -14.57
CA ALA A 261 -15.72 1.68 -13.24
C ALA A 261 -15.85 0.59 -12.17
N PHE A 262 -14.91 0.56 -11.23
CA PHE A 262 -15.13 -0.08 -9.93
C PHE A 262 -16.16 0.73 -9.12
N PRO A 263 -16.92 0.09 -8.21
CA PRO A 263 -17.85 0.77 -7.30
C PRO A 263 -17.11 1.60 -6.26
N VAL A 264 -17.83 2.56 -5.68
CA VAL A 264 -17.37 3.41 -4.55
C VAL A 264 -17.66 2.75 -3.20
N GLU A 265 -18.48 1.72 -3.21
CA GLU A 265 -18.72 0.80 -2.12
C GLU A 265 -17.49 -0.12 -1.92
N PRO A 266 -16.80 -0.08 -0.78
CA PRO A 266 -15.61 -0.90 -0.54
C PRO A 266 -15.99 -2.39 -0.47
N LYS A 267 -15.14 -3.25 -1.03
CA LYS A 267 -15.29 -4.71 -0.92
C LYS A 267 -14.65 -5.26 0.34
N GLY A 268 -15.28 -6.28 0.92
CA GLY A 268 -14.68 -7.06 1.99
C GLY A 268 -13.60 -8.01 1.44
N MET A 269 -12.61 -8.34 2.28
CA MET A 269 -11.47 -9.19 1.88
C MET A 269 -11.88 -10.58 1.38
N GLU A 270 -13.10 -11.07 1.66
CA GLU A 270 -13.58 -12.36 1.18
C GLU A 270 -13.59 -12.49 -0.35
N ILE A 271 -13.69 -11.37 -1.09
CA ILE A 271 -13.59 -11.36 -2.56
C ILE A 271 -12.18 -11.77 -3.06
N MET A 272 -11.15 -11.56 -2.23
CA MET A 272 -9.76 -11.85 -2.54
C MET A 272 -9.24 -13.10 -1.81
N ASP A 273 -9.66 -13.34 -0.57
CA ASP A 273 -9.05 -14.32 0.32
C ASP A 273 -9.86 -15.61 0.56
N GLU A 274 -11.16 -15.62 0.27
CA GLU A 274 -12.05 -16.77 0.53
C GLU A 274 -12.57 -17.47 -0.75
N GLN A 275 -12.04 -17.12 -1.92
CA GLN A 275 -12.40 -17.80 -3.17
C GLN A 275 -11.67 -19.14 -3.29
N PHE A 276 -12.26 -20.10 -4.01
CA PHE A 276 -11.69 -21.45 -4.20
C PHE A 276 -10.34 -21.51 -4.96
N PHE A 277 -9.86 -20.35 -5.45
CA PHE A 277 -8.58 -20.18 -6.14
C PHE A 277 -7.64 -19.21 -5.41
N SER A 278 -8.05 -18.62 -4.29
CA SER A 278 -7.35 -17.56 -3.57
C SER A 278 -5.98 -17.99 -3.05
N LYS A 279 -5.10 -17.01 -2.85
CA LYS A 279 -3.77 -17.10 -2.22
C LYS A 279 -2.72 -17.90 -3.02
N VAL A 280 -3.10 -18.68 -4.02
CA VAL A 280 -2.17 -19.55 -4.79
C VAL A 280 -1.05 -18.75 -5.51
N PHE A 281 -1.28 -17.49 -5.89
CA PHE A 281 -0.21 -16.60 -6.38
C PHE A 281 0.73 -16.18 -5.26
N ARG A 282 0.22 -15.63 -4.14
CA ARG A 282 1.05 -15.15 -3.03
C ARG A 282 1.85 -16.26 -2.35
N GLU A 283 1.30 -17.48 -2.27
CA GLU A 283 1.97 -18.68 -1.77
C GLU A 283 3.10 -19.17 -2.72
N ARG A 284 2.89 -19.10 -4.04
CA ARG A 284 3.83 -19.65 -5.04
C ARG A 284 4.88 -18.64 -5.51
N TYR A 285 4.60 -17.35 -5.39
CA TYR A 285 5.43 -16.23 -5.85
C TYR A 285 5.49 -15.10 -4.80
N PRO A 286 5.90 -15.38 -3.54
CA PRO A 286 5.76 -14.44 -2.43
C PRO A 286 6.54 -13.13 -2.63
N ARG A 287 7.74 -13.16 -3.23
CA ARG A 287 8.52 -11.93 -3.46
C ARG A 287 7.93 -11.12 -4.59
N PHE A 288 7.42 -11.76 -5.65
CA PHE A 288 6.73 -11.05 -6.71
C PHE A 288 5.41 -10.44 -6.21
N ASN A 289 4.68 -11.14 -5.35
CA ASN A 289 3.47 -10.64 -4.72
C ASN A 289 3.76 -9.43 -3.82
N GLY A 290 4.73 -9.54 -2.92
CA GLY A 290 5.17 -8.41 -2.09
C GLY A 290 5.68 -7.21 -2.91
N LEU A 291 6.29 -7.44 -4.08
CA LEU A 291 6.68 -6.36 -5.00
C LEU A 291 5.48 -5.66 -5.65
N ILE A 292 4.42 -6.40 -5.99
CA ILE A 292 3.15 -5.83 -6.46
C ILE A 292 2.48 -5.03 -5.33
N TRP A 293 2.45 -5.55 -4.12
CA TRP A 293 1.95 -4.82 -2.95
C TRP A 293 2.79 -3.55 -2.66
N ALA A 294 4.11 -3.57 -2.84
CA ALA A 294 4.92 -2.35 -2.76
C ALA A 294 4.55 -1.30 -3.83
N TYR A 295 4.02 -1.71 -4.99
CA TYR A 295 3.47 -0.79 -6.00
C TYR A 295 2.15 -0.18 -5.53
N HIS A 296 1.21 -1.03 -5.09
CA HIS A 296 -0.08 -0.60 -4.51
C HIS A 296 0.14 0.38 -3.36
N TRP A 297 1.07 0.08 -2.45
CA TRP A 297 1.45 0.95 -1.33
C TRP A 297 1.88 2.33 -1.81
N LEU A 298 2.79 2.46 -2.79
CA LEU A 298 3.22 3.78 -3.25
C LEU A 298 2.11 4.52 -4.01
N GLN A 299 1.19 3.81 -4.67
CA GLN A 299 0.03 4.42 -5.33
C GLN A 299 -0.92 5.08 -4.30
N ILE A 300 -1.24 4.41 -3.19
CA ILE A 300 -2.10 5.00 -2.15
C ILE A 300 -1.34 5.99 -1.25
N ALA A 301 -0.10 5.67 -0.85
CA ALA A 301 0.69 6.48 0.08
C ALA A 301 1.01 7.89 -0.41
N VAL A 302 1.09 8.11 -1.73
CA VAL A 302 1.42 9.42 -2.31
C VAL A 302 0.29 10.45 -2.13
N TYR A 303 -0.96 10.03 -1.88
CA TYR A 303 -2.04 10.97 -1.58
C TYR A 303 -1.89 11.67 -0.24
N GLU A 304 -1.35 10.98 0.76
CA GLU A 304 -1.25 11.46 2.13
C GLU A 304 -0.38 12.74 2.27
N PRO A 305 0.88 12.78 1.78
CA PRO A 305 1.69 14.00 1.80
C PRO A 305 1.21 15.10 0.84
N LEU A 306 0.31 14.80 -0.11
CA LEU A 306 -0.35 15.82 -0.93
C LEU A 306 -1.50 16.54 -0.20
N LEU A 307 -2.00 15.97 0.89
CA LEU A 307 -3.06 16.52 1.74
C LEU A 307 -2.55 17.03 3.09
N ALA A 308 -1.59 16.35 3.72
CA ALA A 308 -1.07 16.69 5.05
C ALA A 308 -0.30 18.02 5.13
N TYR A 309 0.13 18.58 3.99
CA TYR A 309 0.91 19.82 3.92
C TYR A 309 0.33 20.78 2.90
N ASP A 310 0.33 22.09 3.19
CA ASP A 310 -0.11 23.13 2.24
C ASP A 310 1.03 23.63 1.34
N GLY A 311 2.25 23.72 1.88
CA GLY A 311 3.38 24.33 1.21
C GLY A 311 4.06 23.42 0.17
N PRO A 312 4.56 23.97 -0.95
CA PRO A 312 5.13 23.16 -2.04
C PRO A 312 6.48 22.53 -1.66
N GLU A 313 7.29 23.18 -0.82
CA GLU A 313 8.57 22.63 -0.37
C GLU A 313 8.35 21.48 0.63
N GLU A 314 7.36 21.62 1.50
CA GLU A 314 6.90 20.61 2.46
C GLU A 314 6.30 19.39 1.76
N ARG A 315 5.39 19.58 0.80
CA ARG A 315 4.87 18.49 -0.07
C ARG A 315 6.00 17.79 -0.80
N GLN A 316 6.94 18.55 -1.37
CA GLN A 316 8.08 17.99 -2.08
C GLN A 316 8.99 17.15 -1.17
N ALA A 317 9.25 17.60 0.06
CA ALA A 317 10.02 16.86 1.06
C ALA A 317 9.29 15.58 1.50
N ALA A 318 7.99 15.67 1.79
CA ALA A 318 7.19 14.55 2.27
C ALA A 318 6.98 13.46 1.20
N VAL A 319 6.63 13.81 -0.05
CA VAL A 319 6.55 12.84 -1.16
C VAL A 319 7.91 12.19 -1.43
N ASN A 320 9.03 12.91 -1.24
CA ASN A 320 10.37 12.32 -1.31
C ASN A 320 10.65 11.34 -0.15
N ALA A 321 10.09 11.56 1.05
CA ALA A 321 10.20 10.62 2.17
C ALA A 321 9.39 9.34 1.90
N THR A 322 8.15 9.46 1.40
CA THR A 322 7.32 8.33 0.95
C THR A 322 8.04 7.51 -0.15
N LEU A 323 8.70 8.20 -1.09
CA LEU A 323 9.53 7.55 -2.12
C LEU A 323 10.75 6.82 -1.53
N VAL A 324 11.43 7.39 -0.52
CA VAL A 324 12.54 6.71 0.19
C VAL A 324 12.03 5.47 0.93
N ARG A 325 10.84 5.54 1.55
CA ARG A 325 10.22 4.39 2.22
C ARG A 325 9.91 3.24 1.24
N PHE A 326 9.36 3.55 0.06
CA PHE A 326 9.18 2.56 -1.01
C PHE A 326 10.51 1.89 -1.41
N TRP A 327 11.58 2.66 -1.60
CA TRP A 327 12.87 2.08 -1.99
C TRP A 327 13.45 1.11 -0.96
N GLN A 328 13.22 1.35 0.34
CA GLN A 328 13.65 0.43 1.39
C GLN A 328 12.93 -0.92 1.36
N MET A 329 11.66 -0.97 0.92
CA MET A 329 10.92 -2.23 0.69
C MET A 329 11.56 -3.05 -0.45
N VAL A 330 12.17 -2.35 -1.41
CA VAL A 330 12.75 -2.93 -2.64
C VAL A 330 14.26 -3.21 -2.51
N GLU A 331 14.94 -2.63 -1.51
CA GLU A 331 16.39 -2.79 -1.29
C GLU A 331 16.76 -4.08 -0.54
N ASP A 332 15.98 -4.52 0.46
CA ASP A 332 16.06 -5.88 1.03
C ASP A 332 14.74 -6.69 0.89
N PRO A 333 14.41 -7.18 -0.32
CA PRO A 333 13.18 -7.94 -0.55
C PRO A 333 13.08 -9.31 0.13
N ALA A 334 14.03 -9.68 0.99
CA ALA A 334 13.92 -10.83 1.86
C ALA A 334 13.28 -10.50 3.21
N THR A 335 13.20 -9.22 3.60
CA THR A 335 12.69 -8.80 4.91
C THR A 335 11.78 -7.56 4.90
N THR A 336 11.81 -6.71 3.86
CA THR A 336 11.12 -5.39 3.88
C THR A 336 9.97 -5.20 2.90
N LEU A 337 9.65 -6.16 2.04
CA LEU A 337 8.42 -6.11 1.22
C LEU A 337 7.17 -6.27 2.12
N PRO A 338 6.03 -5.63 1.76
CA PRO A 338 4.75 -5.91 2.40
C PRO A 338 4.42 -7.40 2.42
N SER A 339 3.92 -7.87 3.56
CA SER A 339 3.40 -9.23 3.78
C SER A 339 1.87 -9.27 3.86
N GLU A 340 1.22 -8.10 3.85
CA GLU A 340 -0.23 -7.94 3.72
C GLU A 340 -0.57 -6.93 2.63
N MET A 341 -1.78 -7.04 2.07
CA MET A 341 -2.22 -6.21 0.95
C MET A 341 -2.52 -4.77 1.42
N PRO A 342 -1.94 -3.71 0.83
CA PRO A 342 -2.05 -2.36 1.37
C PRO A 342 -3.40 -1.72 1.10
N MET A 343 -4.06 -1.28 2.17
CA MET A 343 -5.40 -0.70 2.15
C MET A 343 -5.37 0.80 2.44
N SER A 344 -6.15 1.58 1.71
CA SER A 344 -6.16 3.05 1.79
C SER A 344 -6.39 3.59 3.21
N PRO A 345 -7.32 3.06 4.04
CA PRO A 345 -7.53 3.56 5.40
C PRO A 345 -6.33 3.38 6.35
N ALA A 346 -5.46 2.40 6.07
CA ALA A 346 -4.30 2.09 6.91
C ALA A 346 -3.03 2.86 6.47
N ILE A 347 -2.92 3.18 5.18
CA ILE A 347 -1.72 3.80 4.60
C ILE A 347 -1.90 5.31 4.35
N ALA A 348 -3.10 5.74 3.96
CA ALA A 348 -3.43 7.13 3.63
C ALA A 348 -4.77 7.56 4.30
N PRO A 349 -4.81 7.70 5.63
CA PRO A 349 -6.03 8.02 6.37
C PRO A 349 -6.62 9.40 6.02
N LEU A 350 -5.84 10.47 5.86
CA LEU A 350 -6.36 11.79 5.46
C LEU A 350 -6.95 11.78 4.05
N PHE A 351 -6.38 10.99 3.13
CA PHE A 351 -6.98 10.76 1.82
C PHE A 351 -8.29 9.99 1.91
N THR A 352 -8.34 8.97 2.77
CA THR A 352 -9.53 8.14 3.01
C THR A 352 -10.66 8.93 3.65
N GLU A 353 -10.36 9.80 4.62
CA GLU A 353 -11.32 10.70 5.27
C GLU A 353 -11.91 11.71 4.28
N ARG A 354 -11.06 12.31 3.43
CA ARG A 354 -11.48 13.38 2.50
C ARG A 354 -12.14 12.87 1.22
N TYR A 355 -11.73 11.72 0.70
CA TYR A 355 -12.19 11.16 -0.57
C TYR A 355 -12.45 9.64 -0.48
N PRO A 356 -13.34 9.18 0.44
CA PRO A 356 -13.56 7.76 0.70
C PRO A 356 -13.99 6.98 -0.56
N GLU A 357 -14.73 7.61 -1.48
CA GLU A 357 -15.14 7.00 -2.74
C GLU A 357 -13.95 6.63 -3.64
N PHE A 358 -12.88 7.43 -3.64
CA PHE A 358 -11.67 7.16 -4.41
C PHE A 358 -10.83 6.08 -3.73
N ALA A 359 -10.64 6.18 -2.42
CA ALA A 359 -9.92 5.19 -1.61
C ALA A 359 -10.55 3.79 -1.75
N ALA A 360 -11.88 3.69 -1.68
CA ALA A 360 -12.60 2.44 -1.93
C ALA A 360 -12.42 1.92 -3.37
N ILE A 361 -12.47 2.79 -4.40
CA ILE A 361 -12.18 2.40 -5.79
C ILE A 361 -10.76 1.84 -5.94
N PHE A 362 -9.77 2.42 -5.25
CA PHE A 362 -8.38 1.98 -5.35
C PHE A 362 -8.12 0.66 -4.61
N ASP A 363 -8.68 0.45 -3.42
CA ASP A 363 -8.63 -0.84 -2.73
C ASP A 363 -9.35 -1.94 -3.55
N ASN A 364 -10.49 -1.61 -4.15
CA ASN A 364 -11.22 -2.49 -5.07
C ASN A 364 -10.40 -2.86 -6.33
N LEU A 365 -9.63 -1.92 -6.88
CA LEU A 365 -8.68 -2.16 -7.96
C LEU A 365 -7.56 -3.12 -7.54
N HIS A 366 -6.92 -2.85 -6.40
CA HIS A 366 -5.78 -3.62 -5.90
C HIS A 366 -6.17 -5.07 -5.55
N MET A 367 -7.34 -5.28 -4.93
CA MET A 367 -7.90 -6.63 -4.72
C MET A 367 -8.12 -7.38 -6.04
N MET A 368 -8.62 -6.72 -7.09
CA MET A 368 -8.84 -7.37 -8.37
C MET A 368 -7.52 -7.73 -9.10
N HIS A 369 -6.44 -6.99 -8.85
CA HIS A 369 -5.11 -7.33 -9.37
C HIS A 369 -4.58 -8.67 -8.82
N ASP A 370 -4.78 -8.91 -7.52
CA ASP A 370 -4.41 -10.17 -6.85
C ASP A 370 -5.33 -11.32 -7.28
N VAL A 371 -6.66 -11.10 -7.27
CA VAL A 371 -7.66 -12.10 -7.71
C VAL A 371 -7.37 -12.63 -9.11
N ILE A 372 -6.99 -11.77 -10.06
CA ILE A 372 -6.61 -12.21 -11.40
C ILE A 372 -5.29 -12.99 -11.41
N SER A 373 -4.33 -12.62 -10.56
CA SER A 373 -3.06 -13.35 -10.43
C SER A 373 -3.31 -14.76 -9.89
N ASP A 374 -4.10 -14.89 -8.83
CA ASP A 374 -4.56 -16.16 -8.26
C ASP A 374 -5.28 -17.03 -9.30
N ILE A 375 -6.25 -16.47 -10.05
CA ILE A 375 -6.96 -17.19 -11.12
C ILE A 375 -5.99 -17.63 -12.23
N LEU A 376 -4.99 -16.84 -12.59
CA LEU A 376 -4.02 -17.21 -13.62
C LEU A 376 -3.11 -18.36 -13.17
N VAL A 377 -2.69 -18.38 -11.89
CA VAL A 377 -1.83 -19.43 -11.31
C VAL A 377 -2.59 -20.71 -10.97
N SER A 378 -3.82 -20.60 -10.45
CA SER A 378 -4.56 -21.70 -9.80
C SER A 378 -4.68 -22.97 -10.63
N GLY A 379 -4.50 -24.13 -9.98
CA GLY A 379 -4.72 -25.45 -10.58
C GLY A 379 -6.20 -25.81 -10.72
N GLU A 380 -7.05 -25.33 -9.80
CA GLU A 380 -8.48 -25.62 -9.73
C GLU A 380 -9.26 -24.96 -10.88
N VAL A 381 -8.81 -23.78 -11.34
CA VAL A 381 -9.39 -23.11 -12.51
C VAL A 381 -8.69 -23.60 -13.78
N GLU A 382 -9.31 -24.54 -14.51
CA GLU A 382 -8.73 -25.07 -15.76
C GLU A 382 -8.36 -23.95 -16.74
N ARG A 383 -7.24 -24.09 -17.48
CA ARG A 383 -6.77 -23.07 -18.44
C ARG A 383 -7.83 -22.61 -19.46
N ARG A 384 -8.80 -23.47 -19.82
CA ARG A 384 -9.93 -23.11 -20.72
C ARG A 384 -11.06 -22.33 -20.03
N GLN A 385 -11.15 -22.41 -18.70
CA GLN A 385 -12.15 -21.71 -17.87
C GLN A 385 -11.65 -20.35 -17.37
N LYS A 386 -10.32 -20.14 -17.22
CA LYS A 386 -9.72 -18.91 -16.66
C LYS A 386 -10.28 -17.58 -17.23
N ARG A 387 -10.58 -17.48 -18.54
CA ARG A 387 -11.25 -16.28 -19.11
C ARG A 387 -12.64 -16.04 -18.51
N GLY A 388 -13.45 -17.09 -18.38
CA GLY A 388 -14.80 -17.00 -17.79
C GLY A 388 -14.79 -16.82 -16.28
N GLU A 389 -13.74 -17.27 -15.60
CA GLU A 389 -13.50 -16.99 -14.19
C GLU A 389 -13.16 -15.51 -13.96
N ILE A 390 -12.14 -15.00 -14.65
CA ILE A 390 -11.76 -13.57 -14.59
C ILE A 390 -12.95 -12.66 -14.94
N TYR A 391 -13.77 -13.03 -15.93
CA TYR A 391 -14.95 -12.25 -16.27
C TYR A 391 -16.05 -12.28 -15.20
N ARG A 392 -16.23 -13.39 -14.47
CA ARG A 392 -17.17 -13.41 -13.33
C ARG A 392 -16.69 -12.53 -12.18
N GLN A 393 -15.39 -12.52 -11.91
CA GLN A 393 -14.81 -11.61 -10.92
C GLN A 393 -14.92 -10.15 -11.40
N ALA A 394 -14.64 -9.88 -12.67
CA ALA A 394 -14.85 -8.55 -13.27
C ALA A 394 -16.32 -8.10 -13.25
N ASP A 395 -17.29 -9.01 -13.20
CA ASP A 395 -18.70 -8.67 -12.95
C ASP A 395 -18.94 -8.37 -11.45
N LEU A 396 -18.41 -9.17 -10.53
CA LEU A 396 -18.50 -8.95 -9.07
C LEU A 396 -17.84 -7.63 -8.63
N PHE A 397 -16.65 -7.32 -9.14
CA PHE A 397 -15.94 -6.06 -8.92
C PHE A 397 -16.58 -4.84 -9.62
N ARG A 398 -17.70 -5.00 -10.33
CA ARG A 398 -18.51 -3.90 -10.90
C ARG A 398 -19.94 -3.85 -10.36
N ASP A 399 -20.39 -4.87 -9.65
CA ASP A 399 -21.65 -4.83 -8.92
C ASP A 399 -21.42 -4.07 -7.59
N PRO A 400 -22.09 -2.93 -7.34
CA PRO A 400 -21.89 -2.18 -6.10
C PRO A 400 -22.31 -2.96 -4.85
N GLY A 401 -23.30 -3.86 -4.95
CA GLY A 401 -23.83 -4.62 -3.81
C GLY A 401 -23.16 -5.97 -3.54
N ALA A 402 -22.45 -6.55 -4.50
CA ALA A 402 -21.76 -7.84 -4.31
C ALA A 402 -20.55 -7.68 -3.36
N MET A 403 -20.48 -8.46 -2.28
CA MET A 403 -19.36 -8.47 -1.30
C MET A 403 -18.97 -7.06 -0.80
N ALA A 404 -19.94 -6.16 -0.67
CA ALA A 404 -19.73 -4.82 -0.14
C ALA A 404 -19.86 -4.81 1.39
N VAL A 405 -18.94 -4.11 2.06
CA VAL A 405 -18.92 -3.93 3.51
C VAL A 405 -19.30 -2.49 3.90
N SER A 406 -19.52 -2.23 5.19
CA SER A 406 -19.66 -0.85 5.68
C SER A 406 -18.31 -0.12 5.61
N VAL A 407 -18.33 1.22 5.65
CA VAL A 407 -17.10 2.02 5.68
C VAL A 407 -16.35 1.75 6.99
N GLU A 408 -17.08 1.59 8.08
CA GLU A 408 -16.59 1.27 9.41
C GLU A 408 -15.93 -0.12 9.46
N ASP A 409 -16.53 -1.13 8.83
CA ASP A 409 -15.94 -2.47 8.74
C ASP A 409 -14.70 -2.48 7.81
N TRP A 410 -14.73 -1.74 6.68
CA TRP A 410 -13.57 -1.59 5.77
C TRP A 410 -12.38 -0.91 6.45
N ILE A 411 -12.60 0.18 7.20
CA ILE A 411 -11.54 0.84 7.97
C ILE A 411 -10.99 -0.11 9.04
N ALA A 412 -11.87 -0.79 9.80
CA ALA A 412 -11.44 -1.72 10.84
C ALA A 412 -10.65 -2.91 10.27
N MET A 413 -11.08 -3.44 9.11
CA MET A 413 -10.40 -4.50 8.35
C MET A 413 -9.02 -4.03 7.84
N ALA A 414 -8.94 -2.86 7.21
CA ALA A 414 -7.68 -2.27 6.76
C ALA A 414 -6.66 -2.10 7.91
N LEU A 415 -7.12 -1.61 9.07
CA LEU A 415 -6.28 -1.48 10.26
C LEU A 415 -5.86 -2.84 10.84
N ALA A 416 -6.78 -3.83 10.85
CA ALA A 416 -6.50 -5.18 11.33
C ALA A 416 -5.32 -5.83 10.60
N HIS A 417 -5.20 -5.63 9.30
CA HIS A 417 -4.08 -6.17 8.51
C HIS A 417 -2.70 -5.60 8.92
N GLY A 418 -2.65 -4.60 9.80
CA GLY A 418 -1.43 -4.09 10.43
C GLY A 418 -0.63 -3.18 9.50
N VAL A 419 -0.54 -1.89 9.87
CA VAL A 419 0.09 -0.86 9.03
C VAL A 419 1.51 -1.24 8.61
N ASP A 420 2.35 -1.75 9.54
CA ASP A 420 3.72 -2.21 9.24
C ASP A 420 3.77 -3.35 8.22
N ALA A 421 2.86 -4.32 8.30
CA ALA A 421 2.82 -5.49 7.40
C ALA A 421 2.38 -5.10 5.97
N GLN A 422 1.61 -4.03 5.85
CA GLN A 422 1.22 -3.41 4.58
C GLN A 422 2.30 -2.48 3.99
N GLY A 423 3.39 -2.20 4.72
CA GLY A 423 4.50 -1.34 4.28
C GLY A 423 4.84 -0.18 5.22
N GLY A 424 4.07 0.06 6.28
CA GLY A 424 4.22 1.20 7.19
C GLY A 424 3.45 2.45 6.71
N PRO A 425 3.28 3.48 7.56
CA PRO A 425 2.51 4.66 7.23
C PRO A 425 3.17 5.52 6.14
N ALA A 426 2.38 6.26 5.37
CA ALA A 426 2.84 7.08 4.25
C ALA A 426 3.62 8.35 4.67
N ILE A 427 3.30 8.90 5.84
CA ILE A 427 3.91 10.08 6.48
C ILE A 427 4.29 9.75 7.93
N ASP A 428 5.00 10.67 8.59
CA ASP A 428 5.49 10.60 9.98
C ASP A 428 6.29 9.33 10.38
N TRP A 429 6.58 8.46 9.41
CA TRP A 429 7.52 7.36 9.55
C TRP A 429 8.94 7.88 9.80
N LEU A 430 9.42 7.73 11.03
CA LEU A 430 10.80 8.05 11.40
C LEU A 430 11.77 7.03 10.77
N PRO A 431 12.68 7.45 9.87
CA PRO A 431 13.69 6.54 9.34
C PRO A 431 14.64 6.08 10.46
N PRO A 432 15.12 4.82 10.42
CA PRO A 432 16.30 4.43 11.18
C PRO A 432 17.43 5.41 10.85
N VAL A 433 17.91 6.14 11.84
CA VAL A 433 18.98 7.13 11.65
C VAL A 433 20.17 6.41 11.01
N PRO A 434 20.62 6.81 9.81
CA PRO A 434 21.72 6.12 9.15
C PRO A 434 22.93 6.10 10.07
N THR A 435 23.39 4.91 10.43
CA THR A 435 24.64 4.75 11.18
C THR A 435 25.77 5.28 10.30
N VAL A 436 26.22 6.50 10.59
CA VAL A 436 27.35 7.13 9.89
C VAL A 436 28.59 6.33 10.25
N ASP A 437 28.89 5.33 9.43
CA ASP A 437 30.03 4.44 9.60
C ASP A 437 31.32 5.26 9.50
N ALA A 438 31.88 5.61 10.66
CA ALA A 438 32.90 6.63 10.84
C ALA A 438 34.30 6.21 10.31
N HIS A 439 34.33 5.24 9.41
CA HIS A 439 35.51 4.50 8.95
C HIS A 439 35.66 4.46 7.43
N ARG A 440 35.18 5.50 6.73
CA ARG A 440 35.69 5.88 5.39
C ARG A 440 36.11 7.35 5.37
N GLY A 441 37.42 7.58 5.37
CA GLY A 441 38.01 8.91 5.47
C GLY A 441 37.86 9.73 4.19
N HIS A 442 37.41 10.97 4.34
CA HIS A 442 37.69 12.03 3.37
C HIS A 442 39.01 12.72 3.76
N GLU A 443 40.05 12.47 2.99
CA GLU A 443 41.35 13.13 3.14
C GLU A 443 41.25 14.61 2.79
N HIS A 444 41.17 15.47 3.81
CA HIS A 444 41.40 16.91 3.66
C HIS A 444 42.72 17.30 4.32
N HIS A 445 43.79 17.31 3.52
CA HIS A 445 45.00 18.05 3.85
C HIS A 445 44.66 19.54 4.05
N HIS A 446 44.99 20.11 5.21
CA HIS A 446 45.77 21.35 5.25
C HIS A 446 46.47 21.54 6.60
N GLU A 447 47.61 22.22 6.53
CA GLU A 447 48.67 22.28 7.54
C GLU A 447 48.29 22.98 8.86
N GLY A 448 48.54 22.27 9.97
CA GLY A 448 49.42 22.74 11.04
C GLY A 448 49.02 23.91 11.95
N HIS A 449 48.99 23.65 13.26
CA HIS A 449 49.90 24.31 14.22
C HIS A 449 50.06 23.45 15.49
N HIS A 450 51.00 23.80 16.36
CA HIS A 450 51.56 22.95 17.42
C HIS A 450 51.25 23.45 18.85
N GLU A 451 51.45 22.55 19.83
CA GLU A 451 51.51 22.78 21.30
C GLU A 451 50.17 23.15 21.99
N GLY A 452 49.69 22.49 23.06
CA GLY A 452 50.15 21.28 23.80
C GLY A 452 50.20 21.51 25.32
N HIS A 453 49.88 20.51 26.16
CA HIS A 453 50.34 20.28 27.57
C HIS A 453 49.62 19.05 28.20
N GLU A 454 50.39 18.22 28.93
CA GLU A 454 50.03 17.11 29.84
C GLU A 454 51.23 16.91 30.81
N PRO A 455 51.20 16.07 31.88
CA PRO A 455 50.13 15.23 32.47
C PRO A 455 49.66 15.82 33.84
N GLU A 456 49.31 15.18 34.99
CA GLU A 456 49.40 13.83 35.60
C GLU A 456 48.22 13.53 36.57
N ALA A 457 48.06 12.25 36.95
CA ALA A 457 47.20 11.71 38.01
C ALA A 457 47.83 10.37 38.53
N PRO A 458 47.30 9.62 39.54
CA PRO A 458 46.15 9.83 40.45
C PRO A 458 46.45 9.52 41.96
N ALA A 459 45.40 9.33 42.79
CA ALA A 459 45.22 8.23 43.80
C ALA A 459 44.78 8.60 45.27
N HIS A 460 43.57 8.14 45.63
CA HIS A 460 43.07 7.41 46.83
C HIS A 460 43.45 7.66 48.32
N GLU A 461 42.52 7.19 49.18
CA GLU A 461 42.47 6.99 50.67
C GLU A 461 41.71 8.07 51.48
N GLY A 462 40.86 7.76 52.49
CA GLY A 462 40.44 6.46 53.07
C GLY A 462 39.23 6.57 54.06
N HIS A 463 38.79 5.44 54.67
CA HIS A 463 37.65 5.25 55.62
C HIS A 463 37.62 6.21 56.84
N GLY A 464 36.55 6.44 57.63
CA GLY A 464 35.39 5.66 58.17
C GLY A 464 34.76 6.48 59.35
N ASP A 465 33.91 6.06 60.29
CA ASP A 465 33.23 4.77 60.62
C ASP A 465 32.13 5.01 61.73
N HIS A 466 31.41 3.95 62.19
CA HIS A 466 30.66 3.77 63.49
C HIS A 466 29.11 3.94 63.60
N ALA A 467 28.55 3.20 64.58
CA ALA A 467 27.17 3.05 65.12
C ALA A 467 27.27 2.51 66.60
N PRO A 468 26.27 1.96 67.36
CA PRO A 468 24.80 1.77 67.20
C PRO A 468 23.98 2.12 68.51
N GLU A 469 22.90 1.36 68.84
CA GLU A 469 22.15 1.22 70.15
C GLU A 469 21.18 2.36 70.63
N ASP A 470 20.02 2.15 71.31
CA ASP A 470 19.14 0.96 71.54
C ASP A 470 17.66 1.32 72.02
N GLU A 471 16.82 0.31 72.32
CA GLU A 471 15.38 0.21 72.74
C GLU A 471 14.58 1.36 73.47
N SER A 472 13.24 1.45 73.24
CA SER A 472 12.14 1.12 74.24
C SER A 472 10.72 1.79 74.11
N GLU A 473 9.66 0.98 74.36
CA GLU A 473 8.26 1.17 74.87
C GLU A 473 7.16 2.19 74.37
N ALA A 474 5.94 1.63 74.15
CA ALA A 474 4.54 2.12 74.38
C ALA A 474 3.97 3.42 73.71
N GLY A 475 2.65 3.60 73.47
CA GLY A 475 1.45 2.72 73.54
C GLY A 475 0.09 3.50 73.58
N HIS A 476 -1.04 2.84 73.23
CA HIS A 476 -2.49 3.26 73.36
C HIS A 476 -3.23 3.98 72.18
N ASP A 477 -3.82 3.17 71.29
CA ASP A 477 -5.26 2.96 70.98
C ASP A 477 -6.40 4.00 71.33
N HIS A 478 -7.52 3.84 70.59
CA HIS A 478 -8.91 4.37 70.73
C HIS A 478 -9.20 5.84 70.31
N GLY A 479 -10.33 6.19 69.66
CA GLY A 479 -11.39 5.37 69.01
C GLY A 479 -12.79 6.05 68.95
N HIS A 480 -13.50 5.95 67.80
CA HIS A 480 -14.97 6.20 67.60
C HIS A 480 -15.51 7.67 67.79
N ARG A 481 -16.71 8.11 67.33
CA ARG A 481 -17.69 7.75 66.24
C ARG A 481 -18.85 8.81 66.23
N MET A 482 -19.67 8.87 65.16
CA MET A 482 -21.08 9.42 65.05
C MET A 482 -21.34 10.85 64.53
N GLU A 483 -21.77 10.94 63.26
CA GLU A 483 -23.15 11.26 62.79
C GLU A 483 -24.08 12.39 63.34
N HIS A 484 -24.74 13.06 62.36
CA HIS A 484 -26.13 13.61 62.30
C HIS A 484 -26.56 15.00 62.87
N GLY A 485 -26.96 15.90 61.94
CA GLY A 485 -28.17 16.77 62.00
C GLY A 485 -28.04 18.18 62.64
N ALA A 486 -28.99 19.13 62.48
CA ALA A 486 -30.07 19.32 61.47
C ALA A 486 -30.75 20.73 61.62
N HIS A 487 -31.40 21.26 60.55
CA HIS A 487 -32.24 22.51 60.50
C HIS A 487 -31.50 23.85 60.76
N GLY A 488 -31.94 25.07 60.40
CA GLY A 488 -33.09 25.65 59.64
C GLY A 488 -33.06 27.22 59.76
N GLY A 489 -33.82 28.08 59.05
CA GLY A 489 -34.77 27.86 57.95
C GLY A 489 -35.92 28.91 57.79
N MET A 490 -35.67 30.24 57.68
CA MET A 490 -36.74 31.28 57.57
C MET A 490 -36.38 32.53 56.70
N GLN A 491 -37.37 33.39 56.39
CA GLN A 491 -37.34 34.44 55.35
C GLN A 491 -37.68 35.86 55.88
N HIS A 492 -37.25 36.94 55.19
CA HIS A 492 -38.12 37.95 54.51
C HIS A 492 -37.47 39.34 54.26
N GLY A 493 -37.79 39.95 53.10
CA GLY A 493 -37.66 41.39 52.78
C GLY A 493 -36.31 41.85 52.19
N GLY A 494 -36.24 42.76 51.21
CA GLY A 494 -37.27 43.27 50.28
C GLY A 494 -37.18 44.78 49.93
N GLY A 495 -36.80 45.12 48.70
CA GLY A 495 -37.10 46.45 48.09
C GLY A 495 -35.99 47.13 47.28
N HIS A 496 -36.26 47.38 45.98
CA HIS A 496 -35.68 48.38 45.06
C HIS A 496 -34.15 48.33 44.74
N GLY A 497 -33.68 48.61 43.51
CA GLY A 497 -34.37 48.81 42.22
C GLY A 497 -33.52 49.56 41.16
N MET A 498 -33.63 49.19 39.87
CA MET A 498 -32.92 49.76 38.70
C MET A 498 -31.38 49.47 38.68
N GLN A 499 -30.64 49.43 37.55
CA GLN A 499 -30.92 49.75 36.14
C GLN A 499 -29.95 49.03 35.15
N HIS A 500 -30.30 49.00 33.85
CA HIS A 500 -29.49 48.63 32.66
C HIS A 500 -29.12 47.15 32.43
N GLY A 501 -29.10 46.75 31.14
CA GLY A 501 -28.74 45.39 30.70
C GLY A 501 -29.48 44.83 29.46
N GLY A 502 -30.05 45.67 28.57
CA GLY A 502 -30.87 45.21 27.45
C GLY A 502 -30.05 44.82 26.21
N GLY A 503 -29.93 43.51 25.94
CA GLY A 503 -29.23 43.00 24.75
C GLY A 503 -29.39 41.49 24.58
N HIS A 504 -30.57 41.02 24.15
CA HIS A 504 -30.80 39.60 23.88
C HIS A 504 -29.93 39.10 22.72
N ARG A 505 -28.99 38.22 23.03
CA ARG A 505 -28.32 37.35 22.05
C ARG A 505 -29.07 36.01 22.06
N MET A 506 -29.43 35.49 20.89
CA MET A 506 -29.92 34.11 20.80
C MET A 506 -28.77 33.18 21.19
N GLU A 507 -29.01 32.31 22.17
CA GLU A 507 -28.09 31.21 22.45
C GLU A 507 -28.26 30.18 21.33
N HIS A 508 -27.19 29.96 20.56
CA HIS A 508 -27.14 28.84 19.65
C HIS A 508 -27.01 27.56 20.48
N HIS A 509 -27.95 26.63 20.32
CA HIS A 509 -27.70 25.25 20.69
C HIS A 509 -26.49 24.78 19.88
N HIS A 510 -25.36 24.60 20.54
CA HIS A 510 -24.29 23.79 19.97
C HIS A 510 -24.82 22.37 19.82
N GLY A 511 -24.75 21.84 18.60
CA GLY A 511 -24.81 20.40 18.39
C GLY A 511 -23.62 19.73 19.07
N ASP A 512 -23.74 18.43 19.29
CA ASP A 512 -22.73 17.63 19.98
C ASP A 512 -21.39 17.68 19.21
N HIS A 513 -20.43 18.47 19.71
CA HIS A 513 -19.05 18.36 19.30
C HIS A 513 -18.48 17.19 20.09
N GLY A 514 -18.01 16.15 19.40
CA GLY A 514 -17.54 14.91 20.02
C GLY A 514 -16.63 15.16 21.22
N ALA A 515 -16.84 14.41 22.29
CA ALA A 515 -16.14 14.59 23.55
C ALA A 515 -14.62 14.63 23.33
N PRO A 516 -13.89 15.57 23.97
CA PRO A 516 -12.46 15.75 23.73
C PRO A 516 -11.71 14.43 23.98
N PHE A 517 -10.89 14.05 23.02
CA PHE A 517 -10.09 12.82 23.05
C PHE A 517 -9.27 12.74 24.35
N ASP A 518 -9.53 11.68 25.13
CA ASP A 518 -8.84 11.35 26.37
C ASP A 518 -8.14 10.00 26.19
N GLU A 519 -6.85 10.07 25.84
CA GLU A 519 -5.95 8.92 25.68
C GLU A 519 -5.95 8.03 26.94
N ALA A 520 -5.99 8.62 28.14
CA ALA A 520 -5.97 7.87 29.38
C ALA A 520 -7.25 7.05 29.58
N ALA A 521 -8.41 7.54 29.10
CA ALA A 521 -9.65 6.78 29.11
C ALA A 521 -9.61 5.59 28.14
N ILE A 522 -8.95 5.72 26.98
CA ILE A 522 -8.76 4.64 26.01
C ILE A 522 -7.83 3.55 26.58
N LEU A 523 -6.67 3.95 27.11
CA LEU A 523 -5.73 3.05 27.78
C LEU A 523 -6.39 2.33 28.96
N GLN A 524 -7.21 3.02 29.76
CA GLN A 524 -7.93 2.40 30.87
C GLN A 524 -8.94 1.35 30.40
N VAL A 525 -9.65 1.55 29.26
CA VAL A 525 -10.58 0.53 28.72
C VAL A 525 -9.84 -0.72 28.26
N MET A 526 -8.68 -0.58 27.61
CA MET A 526 -7.87 -1.72 27.21
C MET A 526 -7.29 -2.46 28.42
N GLN A 527 -6.73 -1.74 29.39
CA GLN A 527 -6.23 -2.31 30.65
C GLN A 527 -7.34 -3.01 31.45
N ASP A 528 -8.56 -2.45 31.48
CA ASP A 528 -9.74 -3.07 32.09
C ASP A 528 -10.15 -4.37 31.37
N PHE A 529 -10.03 -4.41 30.04
CA PHE A 529 -10.35 -5.58 29.22
C PHE A 529 -9.34 -6.71 29.42
N HIS A 530 -8.04 -6.42 29.30
CA HIS A 530 -6.97 -7.39 29.59
C HIS A 530 -6.99 -7.86 31.05
N GLY A 531 -7.29 -6.94 31.98
CA GLY A 531 -7.49 -7.27 33.40
C GLY A 531 -8.69 -8.18 33.64
N ALA A 532 -9.80 -7.99 32.92
CA ALA A 532 -10.95 -8.89 32.96
C ALA A 532 -10.61 -10.29 32.42
N LEU A 533 -9.85 -10.38 31.31
CA LEU A 533 -9.37 -11.65 30.77
C LEU A 533 -8.48 -12.40 31.79
N ALA A 534 -7.49 -11.72 32.35
CA ALA A 534 -6.60 -12.30 33.37
C ALA A 534 -7.33 -12.69 34.66
N ALA A 535 -8.39 -11.97 35.04
CA ALA A 535 -9.24 -12.33 36.18
C ALA A 535 -10.21 -13.50 35.89
N GLY A 536 -10.46 -13.82 34.61
CA GLY A 536 -11.53 -14.74 34.21
C GLY A 536 -12.94 -14.14 34.31
N ASP A 537 -13.07 -12.81 34.33
CA ASP A 537 -14.34 -12.09 34.42
C ASP A 537 -14.93 -11.86 33.02
N SER A 538 -15.59 -12.89 32.49
CA SER A 538 -16.27 -12.82 31.20
C SER A 538 -17.38 -11.76 31.16
N VAL A 539 -17.99 -11.42 32.30
CA VAL A 539 -19.05 -10.41 32.36
C VAL A 539 -18.47 -9.01 32.16
N ARG A 540 -17.34 -8.69 32.81
CA ARG A 540 -16.63 -7.42 32.59
C ARG A 540 -16.01 -7.36 31.20
N ALA A 541 -15.36 -8.43 30.73
CA ALA A 541 -14.77 -8.47 29.38
C ALA A 541 -15.81 -8.18 28.30
N LEU A 542 -16.94 -8.91 28.31
CA LEU A 542 -18.04 -8.70 27.36
C LEU A 542 -18.77 -7.35 27.55
N GLY A 543 -18.69 -6.76 28.74
CA GLY A 543 -19.25 -5.43 29.03
C GLY A 543 -18.47 -4.26 28.40
N LEU A 544 -17.19 -4.48 28.09
CA LEU A 544 -16.30 -3.50 27.43
C LEU A 544 -16.33 -3.62 25.89
N LEU A 545 -16.76 -4.77 25.36
CA LEU A 545 -17.03 -4.95 23.93
C LEU A 545 -18.36 -4.30 23.53
N HIS A 546 -18.38 -3.63 22.37
CA HIS A 546 -19.58 -3.13 21.72
C HIS A 546 -20.54 -4.29 21.40
N PRO A 547 -21.89 -4.13 21.45
CA PRO A 547 -22.83 -5.22 21.15
C PRO A 547 -22.58 -5.94 19.82
N GLU A 548 -22.14 -5.21 18.80
CA GLU A 548 -21.79 -5.68 17.46
C GLU A 548 -20.27 -5.85 17.24
N ALA A 549 -19.49 -6.07 18.30
CA ALA A 549 -18.04 -6.16 18.18
C ALA A 549 -17.59 -7.35 17.33
N ARG A 550 -16.49 -7.15 16.59
CA ARG A 550 -15.79 -8.18 15.81
C ARG A 550 -14.45 -8.52 16.47
N ILE A 551 -14.16 -9.80 16.62
CA ILE A 551 -12.89 -10.30 17.14
C ILE A 551 -12.23 -11.14 16.05
N HIS A 552 -10.97 -10.86 15.76
CA HIS A 552 -10.16 -11.58 14.79
C HIS A 552 -8.97 -12.24 15.50
N GLU A 553 -8.71 -13.50 15.19
CA GLU A 553 -7.46 -14.16 15.52
C GLU A 553 -7.14 -15.24 14.49
N GLN A 554 -5.87 -15.39 14.10
CA GLN A 554 -5.38 -16.49 13.25
C GLN A 554 -6.15 -16.69 11.93
N GLY A 555 -6.76 -15.62 11.38
CA GLY A 555 -7.54 -15.64 10.14
C GLY A 555 -9.00 -16.08 10.30
N VAL A 556 -9.54 -16.11 11.53
CA VAL A 556 -10.97 -16.33 11.82
C VAL A 556 -11.57 -15.04 12.37
N ALA A 557 -12.77 -14.69 11.91
CA ALA A 557 -13.57 -13.55 12.40
C ALA A 557 -14.80 -14.05 13.19
N GLU A 558 -15.00 -13.54 14.40
CA GLU A 558 -16.16 -13.83 15.25
C GLU A 558 -16.95 -12.56 15.60
N SER A 559 -18.26 -12.72 15.80
CA SER A 559 -19.05 -11.74 16.57
C SER A 559 -18.81 -11.89 18.07
N ARG A 560 -19.17 -10.85 18.85
CA ARG A 560 -19.22 -10.88 20.32
C ARG A 560 -20.02 -12.07 20.92
N GLU A 561 -20.98 -12.65 20.20
CA GLU A 561 -21.74 -13.81 20.67
C GLU A 561 -20.98 -15.13 20.43
N GLU A 562 -20.36 -15.30 19.26
CA GLU A 562 -19.50 -16.45 18.96
C GLU A 562 -18.25 -16.44 19.86
N TYR A 563 -17.61 -15.28 19.99
CA TYR A 563 -16.46 -15.07 20.87
C TYR A 563 -16.75 -15.43 22.34
N ARG A 564 -17.93 -15.06 22.86
CA ARG A 564 -18.39 -15.45 24.21
C ARG A 564 -18.43 -16.96 24.39
N ASP A 565 -18.96 -17.67 23.40
CA ASP A 565 -19.28 -19.10 23.49
C ASP A 565 -18.11 -20.01 23.05
N HIS A 566 -17.09 -19.47 22.35
CA HIS A 566 -15.91 -20.20 21.87
C HIS A 566 -14.57 -19.73 22.45
N HIS A 567 -14.01 -18.60 21.98
CA HIS A 567 -12.62 -18.23 22.26
C HIS A 567 -12.42 -17.54 23.61
N LEU A 568 -13.34 -16.70 24.10
CA LEU A 568 -13.20 -16.03 25.40
C LEU A 568 -12.86 -17.01 26.57
N PRO A 569 -13.49 -18.20 26.68
CA PRO A 569 -13.06 -19.24 27.62
C PRO A 569 -11.64 -19.77 27.43
N ALA A 570 -11.06 -19.74 26.23
CA ALA A 570 -9.66 -20.06 25.98
C ALA A 570 -8.73 -18.92 26.41
N ASP A 571 -9.03 -17.68 26.00
CA ASP A 571 -8.23 -16.48 26.26
C ASP A 571 -8.07 -16.23 27.75
N MET A 572 -9.16 -16.31 28.51
CA MET A 572 -9.13 -16.18 29.97
C MET A 572 -8.22 -17.23 30.62
N ARG A 573 -8.26 -18.48 30.13
CA ARG A 573 -7.37 -19.55 30.62
C ARG A 573 -5.92 -19.31 30.22
N PHE A 574 -5.65 -18.73 29.06
CA PHE A 574 -4.30 -18.38 28.61
C PHE A 574 -3.73 -17.22 29.44
N ALA A 575 -4.47 -16.12 29.57
CA ALA A 575 -4.12 -14.95 30.37
C ALA A 575 -3.89 -15.27 31.86
N GLN A 576 -4.59 -16.27 32.41
CA GLN A 576 -4.36 -16.78 33.77
C GLN A 576 -3.05 -17.59 33.95
N GLN A 577 -2.36 -17.96 32.86
CA GLN A 577 -1.16 -18.81 32.87
C GLN A 577 0.10 -18.10 32.34
N VAL A 578 0.01 -16.84 31.89
CA VAL A 578 1.14 -16.06 31.36
C VAL A 578 1.21 -14.66 31.97
N SER A 579 2.42 -14.13 32.11
CA SER A 579 2.69 -12.72 32.34
C SER A 579 2.70 -11.98 31.00
N ARG A 580 1.87 -10.92 30.87
CA ARG A 580 1.86 -9.99 29.73
C ARG A 580 2.72 -8.77 30.06
N GLU A 581 3.75 -8.52 29.27
CA GLU A 581 4.60 -7.33 29.30
C GLU A 581 4.27 -6.46 28.07
N THR A 582 3.82 -5.23 28.26
CA THR A 582 3.64 -4.29 27.14
C THR A 582 5.01 -3.75 26.71
N LEU A 583 5.38 -3.95 25.45
CA LEU A 583 6.67 -3.50 24.88
C LEU A 583 6.53 -2.13 24.19
N ARG A 584 5.40 -1.92 23.50
CA ARG A 584 4.94 -0.64 22.93
C ARG A 584 3.42 -0.63 23.00
N GLU A 585 2.84 0.53 23.31
CA GLU A 585 1.44 0.81 23.04
C GLU A 585 1.29 2.24 22.50
N GLU A 586 0.24 2.47 21.74
CA GLU A 586 0.02 3.71 20.98
C GLU A 586 -1.49 3.91 20.74
N VAL A 587 -1.95 5.16 20.82
CA VAL A 587 -3.37 5.51 20.61
C VAL A 587 -3.46 6.52 19.47
N VAL A 588 -4.11 6.13 18.38
CA VAL A 588 -4.33 6.97 17.20
C VAL A 588 -5.78 7.51 17.24
N PRO A 589 -5.99 8.82 17.42
CA PRO A 589 -7.32 9.43 17.35
C PRO A 589 -7.84 9.49 15.91
N GLY A 590 -9.16 9.34 15.74
CA GLY A 590 -9.88 9.61 14.50
C GLY A 590 -11.25 10.24 14.78
N GLU A 591 -11.99 10.64 13.75
CA GLU A 591 -13.35 11.16 13.95
C GLU A 591 -14.31 10.02 14.32
N GLY A 592 -14.96 10.12 15.48
CA GLY A 592 -15.93 9.14 15.99
C GLY A 592 -15.37 7.82 16.53
N MET A 593 -14.16 7.42 16.12
CA MET A 593 -13.47 6.20 16.57
C MET A 593 -11.98 6.43 16.88
N VAL A 594 -11.41 5.55 17.69
CA VAL A 594 -10.00 5.56 18.12
C VAL A 594 -9.38 4.20 17.87
N VAL A 595 -8.12 4.16 17.44
CA VAL A 595 -7.34 2.93 17.31
C VAL A 595 -6.35 2.82 18.47
N TYR A 596 -6.34 1.69 19.17
CA TYR A 596 -5.27 1.30 20.08
C TYR A 596 -4.43 0.22 19.41
N LEU A 597 -3.11 0.41 19.41
CA LEU A 597 -2.13 -0.53 18.90
C LEU A 597 -1.21 -0.94 20.06
N SER A 598 -0.89 -2.23 20.20
CA SER A 598 0.18 -2.65 21.11
C SER A 598 1.01 -3.81 20.57
N GLU A 599 2.29 -3.84 20.93
CA GLU A 599 3.12 -5.04 20.89
C GLU A 599 3.39 -5.48 22.33
N THR A 600 3.05 -6.73 22.63
CA THR A 600 3.25 -7.31 23.97
C THR A 600 3.98 -8.63 23.93
N ARG A 601 4.64 -8.98 25.04
CA ARG A 601 5.31 -10.26 25.24
C ARG A 601 4.53 -11.08 26.25
N ALA A 602 4.12 -12.29 25.87
CA ALA A 602 3.55 -13.28 26.78
C ALA A 602 4.65 -14.24 27.22
N THR A 603 4.88 -14.37 28.53
CA THR A 603 5.84 -15.34 29.11
C THR A 603 5.19 -16.19 30.20
N GLY A 604 5.42 -17.50 30.20
CA GLY A 604 4.80 -18.38 31.19
C GLY A 604 4.84 -19.86 30.84
N GLN A 605 3.93 -20.65 31.40
CA GLN A 605 3.82 -22.08 31.10
C GLN A 605 2.35 -22.50 31.00
N VAL A 606 1.97 -23.05 29.85
CA VAL A 606 0.59 -23.49 29.54
C VAL A 606 0.60 -24.99 29.33
N GLY A 607 0.11 -25.72 30.34
CA GLY A 607 0.28 -27.18 30.42
C GLY A 607 1.77 -27.55 30.55
N GLU A 608 2.27 -28.40 29.65
CA GLU A 608 3.71 -28.74 29.59
C GLU A 608 4.54 -27.75 28.75
N ARG A 609 3.90 -26.85 27.98
CA ARG A 609 4.57 -25.95 27.04
C ARG A 609 4.99 -24.63 27.71
N GLU A 610 6.29 -24.34 27.68
CA GLU A 610 6.85 -23.02 27.97
C GLU A 610 6.42 -22.02 26.88
N ILE A 611 6.01 -20.82 27.29
CA ILE A 611 5.57 -19.73 26.43
C ILE A 611 6.58 -18.59 26.52
N ASP A 612 7.11 -18.19 25.37
CA ASP A 612 7.76 -16.90 25.13
C ASP A 612 7.34 -16.47 23.73
N ALA A 613 6.35 -15.57 23.64
CA ALA A 613 5.68 -15.20 22.40
C ALA A 613 5.48 -13.68 22.32
N ARG A 614 5.48 -13.13 21.10
CA ARG A 614 5.12 -11.73 20.84
C ARG A 614 3.77 -11.67 20.16
N THR A 615 2.87 -10.87 20.72
CA THR A 615 1.51 -10.65 20.21
C THR A 615 1.37 -9.18 19.84
N VAL A 616 0.95 -8.91 18.60
CA VAL A 616 0.53 -7.58 18.15
C VAL A 616 -0.99 -7.52 18.22
N GLU A 617 -1.49 -6.44 18.83
CA GLU A 617 -2.90 -6.18 19.07
C GLU A 617 -3.31 -4.90 18.34
N THR A 618 -4.44 -4.95 17.65
CA THR A 618 -5.15 -3.79 17.12
C THR A 618 -6.57 -3.79 17.66
N ALA A 619 -6.97 -2.70 18.32
CA ALA A 619 -8.32 -2.53 18.82
C ALA A 619 -8.92 -1.22 18.27
N VAL A 620 -10.15 -1.28 17.74
CA VAL A 620 -10.92 -0.06 17.42
C VAL A 620 -11.92 0.17 18.53
N LEU A 621 -11.93 1.37 19.10
CA LEU A 621 -12.87 1.81 20.13
C LEU A 621 -13.81 2.89 19.57
N VAL A 622 -15.07 2.83 19.95
CA VAL A 622 -16.12 3.81 19.62
C VAL A 622 -16.73 4.36 20.90
N HIS A 623 -17.14 5.64 20.90
CA HIS A 623 -17.74 6.26 22.07
C HIS A 623 -19.26 6.04 22.09
N THR A 624 -19.78 5.31 23.08
CA THR A 624 -21.24 5.11 23.27
C THR A 624 -21.77 5.98 24.42
N PRO A 625 -23.10 6.11 24.60
CA PRO A 625 -23.68 6.80 25.77
C PRO A 625 -23.24 6.20 27.12
N GLU A 626 -22.78 4.97 27.13
CA GLU A 626 -22.23 4.23 28.28
C GLU A 626 -20.69 4.31 28.36
N GLY A 627 -20.06 5.19 27.58
CA GLY A 627 -18.61 5.40 27.46
C GLY A 627 -17.96 4.65 26.28
N TRP A 628 -16.63 4.69 26.20
CA TRP A 628 -15.87 3.97 25.17
C TRP A 628 -16.14 2.45 25.20
N ARG A 629 -16.29 1.83 24.01
CA ARG A 629 -16.44 0.38 23.83
C ARG A 629 -15.61 -0.12 22.66
N ILE A 630 -15.05 -1.30 22.82
CA ILE A 630 -14.21 -1.94 21.80
C ILE A 630 -15.13 -2.51 20.71
N ARG A 631 -15.07 -1.94 19.49
CA ARG A 631 -15.83 -2.33 18.29
C ARG A 631 -15.13 -3.40 17.47
N HIS A 632 -13.79 -3.39 17.47
CA HIS A 632 -12.98 -4.39 16.78
C HIS A 632 -11.80 -4.81 17.67
N LEU A 633 -11.43 -6.08 17.64
CA LEU A 633 -10.15 -6.62 18.11
C LEU A 633 -9.52 -7.46 17.00
N HIS A 634 -8.21 -7.36 16.84
CA HIS A 634 -7.39 -8.34 16.12
C HIS A 634 -6.14 -8.65 16.94
N TRP A 635 -5.88 -9.94 17.16
CA TRP A 635 -4.62 -10.44 17.70
C TRP A 635 -3.86 -11.26 16.64
N SER A 636 -2.59 -10.95 16.48
CA SER A 636 -1.65 -11.71 15.66
C SER A 636 -0.39 -12.03 16.46
N ASN A 637 0.20 -13.21 16.22
CA ASN A 637 1.40 -13.67 16.90
C ASN A 637 2.59 -13.72 15.93
N ARG A 638 3.79 -13.34 16.40
CA ARG A 638 5.08 -13.43 15.69
C ARG A 638 5.98 -14.50 16.32
#